data_AF-A0A4Y3PM41-F1
#
_entry.id   AF-A0A4Y3PM41-F1
#
_cell.length_a   1.000
_cell.length_b   1.000
_cell.length_c   1.000
_cell.angle_alpha   90.00
_cell.angle_beta   90.00
_cell.angle_gamma   90.00
#
_symmetry.space_group_name_H-M   'P 1'
#
loop_
_entity.id
_entity.type
_entity.pdbx_description
1 polymer ?
#
loop_
_entity_poly.entity_id
_entity_poly.type
_entity_poly.pdbx_seq_one_letter_code
_entity_poly.pdbx_strand_id
1 'polypeptide(L)'
;MKEEEKKKIHDWFAHWTHAAVQVIDVRHFVLQAQESWNSYRLPASSYLYACKGQATVRLDGREYAADRFLLLHGGKGMVLDVKLTDELFAFYLILYKAKMMLPRSANHALLSDGGGEPFHLPYALVPHEPTKLYHLVATMAREWAAQERLRAKGTFLQFVHEVMQQLLQHGFQQEQEPLAKQVVRYLEEHYTERISLESLAEHFCYSARYLTRLVKEETGHSPIDYVISLRMEKAKELLSQTDATMQEVAASVGYHDVLYFSRLFKKHTGMTPTSFSGHAPGPDRLYGKPGLCIVDAHRESYSVNDNRYQRSFGGIIHMNKKSTRHMATLFMVSLALFVSACSGTASPTPQKGSVQEQTGATQRELTDGMGNKVTVPSHPQRIIATYLEDHLVALGVKPVAQWSVGKGDVQGYLQKDLAGIPAIPHDLPPEVVMSYNPDLIIMDNEDLVAGDKYSQYAKISPTYTIGKEKNSDWRKELLVVGEVLNKSEEAKKVLADYDAYVAESKQKLKQAIGDKTAAALWVTAKNIYVARQDLSSGDVLYKDLGFTVPAVVQEISKSGDANWNALSQEKLAQMDADYLFIVNSKGASKDEFLKEPVWANIPAVQKGQVYDFSTESSWLYTGVIANRQMIENVLENVVK
;
A
#
# COMPACT_ATOMS: atom_id res chain seq x y z
N MET A 1 19.42 27.45 -2.65
CA MET A 1 18.11 27.08 -2.10
C MET A 1 17.06 27.98 -2.72
N LYS A 2 15.97 27.39 -3.26
CA LYS A 2 14.86 28.14 -3.86
C LYS A 2 14.06 28.86 -2.75
N GLU A 3 13.42 29.98 -3.07
CA GLU A 3 12.64 30.73 -2.07
C GLU A 3 11.50 29.92 -1.43
N GLU A 4 10.92 28.97 -2.17
CA GLU A 4 9.93 28.02 -1.65
C GLU A 4 10.50 27.04 -0.60
N GLU A 5 11.75 26.60 -0.76
CA GLU A 5 12.43 25.72 0.20
C GLU A 5 12.78 26.47 1.50
N LYS A 6 13.21 27.74 1.37
CA LYS A 6 13.42 28.63 2.52
C LYS A 6 12.13 28.86 3.30
N LYS A 7 11.03 29.15 2.59
CA LYS A 7 9.70 29.34 3.18
C LYS A 7 9.27 28.10 3.95
N LYS A 8 9.44 26.91 3.35
CA LYS A 8 9.13 25.63 4.00
C LYS A 8 9.92 25.40 5.29
N ILE A 9 11.23 25.67 5.30
CA ILE A 9 12.07 25.51 6.50
C ILE A 9 11.73 26.57 7.55
N HIS A 10 11.37 27.78 7.12
CA HIS A 10 10.86 28.83 8.02
C HIS A 10 9.57 28.38 8.72
N ASP A 11 8.66 27.73 8.00
CA ASP A 11 7.45 27.15 8.59
C ASP A 11 7.80 26.05 9.60
N TRP A 12 8.80 25.21 9.33
CA TRP A 12 9.25 24.17 10.27
C TRP A 12 9.72 24.74 11.62
N PHE A 13 10.37 25.90 11.65
CA PHE A 13 10.71 26.60 12.89
C PHE A 13 9.45 26.93 13.72
N ALA A 14 8.40 27.40 13.06
CA ALA A 14 7.14 27.70 13.73
C ALA A 14 6.47 26.42 14.27
N HIS A 15 6.55 25.31 13.55
CA HIS A 15 6.05 24.01 14.03
C HIS A 15 6.77 23.57 15.32
N TRP A 16 8.10 23.60 15.33
CA TRP A 16 8.91 23.25 16.51
C TRP A 16 8.66 24.17 17.71
N THR A 17 8.38 25.45 17.47
CA THR A 17 8.07 26.42 18.52
C THR A 17 6.76 26.08 19.25
N HIS A 18 5.78 25.53 18.54
CA HIS A 18 4.46 25.18 19.10
C HIS A 18 4.32 23.69 19.41
N ALA A 19 5.41 22.92 19.38
CA ALA A 19 5.37 21.48 19.62
C ALA A 19 5.43 21.14 21.12
N ALA A 20 4.55 20.26 21.57
CA ALA A 20 4.79 19.48 22.78
C ALA A 20 5.73 18.34 22.45
N VAL A 21 6.92 18.34 23.06
CA VAL A 21 7.99 17.37 22.80
C VAL A 21 8.23 16.47 24.01
N GLN A 22 8.44 15.19 23.75
CA GLN A 22 8.88 14.18 24.70
C GLN A 22 10.07 13.41 24.12
N VAL A 23 11.25 13.53 24.74
CA VAL A 23 12.41 12.67 24.43
C VAL A 23 12.13 11.29 25.03
N ILE A 24 12.23 10.26 24.19
CA ILE A 24 11.90 8.87 24.52
C ILE A 24 13.16 8.08 24.84
N ASP A 25 14.24 8.30 24.07
CA ASP A 25 15.51 7.63 24.29
C ASP A 25 16.68 8.39 23.67
N VAL A 26 17.88 8.23 24.24
CA VAL A 26 19.13 8.74 23.66
C VAL A 26 20.19 7.66 23.86
N ARG A 27 20.69 7.11 22.76
CA ARG A 27 21.69 6.04 22.77
C ARG A 27 22.92 6.43 21.96
N HIS A 28 24.07 5.94 22.41
CA HIS A 28 25.31 5.97 21.66
C HIS A 28 25.66 4.55 21.24
N PHE A 29 25.81 4.33 19.94
CA PHE A 29 26.21 3.06 19.34
C PHE A 29 27.62 3.18 18.81
N VAL A 30 28.38 2.11 18.99
CA VAL A 30 29.72 1.93 18.43
C VAL A 30 29.73 0.53 17.83
N LEU A 31 29.74 0.45 16.51
CA LEU A 31 29.75 -0.79 15.76
C LEU A 31 31.16 -1.09 15.25
N GLN A 32 31.56 -2.35 15.30
CA GLN A 32 32.84 -2.83 14.75
C GLN A 32 32.59 -3.74 13.54
N ALA A 33 33.59 -3.90 12.65
CA ALA A 33 33.47 -4.66 11.39
C ALA A 33 32.94 -6.11 11.50
N GLN A 34 33.01 -6.72 12.68
CA GLN A 34 32.52 -8.08 12.93
C GLN A 34 31.07 -8.13 13.47
N GLU A 35 30.47 -6.98 13.77
CA GLU A 35 29.12 -6.89 14.33
C GLU A 35 28.09 -6.62 13.23
N SER A 36 27.01 -7.39 13.24
CA SER A 36 25.87 -7.16 12.35
C SER A 36 24.84 -6.24 13.00
N TRP A 37 24.49 -5.14 12.33
CA TRP A 37 23.33 -4.34 12.69
C TRP A 37 22.04 -5.03 12.24
N ASN A 38 21.15 -5.33 13.17
CA ASN A 38 19.81 -5.80 12.84
C ASN A 38 18.94 -4.63 12.39
N SER A 39 18.21 -4.81 11.29
CA SER A 39 17.23 -3.83 10.79
C SER A 39 16.36 -3.32 11.92
N TYR A 40 16.41 -2.02 12.17
CA TYR A 40 15.78 -1.39 13.32
C TYR A 40 14.59 -0.56 12.88
N ARG A 41 13.37 -1.06 13.13
CA ARG A 41 12.14 -0.29 12.89
C ARG A 41 11.99 0.77 13.97
N LEU A 42 12.00 2.04 13.57
CA LEU A 42 11.96 3.17 14.49
C LEU A 42 10.62 3.21 15.27
N PRO A 43 10.62 3.09 16.61
CA PRO A 43 9.40 3.08 17.41
C PRO A 43 8.78 4.47 17.60
N ALA A 44 9.56 5.52 17.34
CA ALA A 44 9.18 6.93 17.40
C ALA A 44 10.00 7.71 16.35
N SER A 45 9.74 9.01 16.19
CA SER A 45 10.59 9.86 15.35
C SER A 45 12.01 9.90 15.90
N SER A 46 12.99 10.03 15.02
CA SER A 46 14.39 9.89 15.41
C SER A 46 15.34 10.83 14.69
N TYR A 47 16.43 11.16 15.38
CA TYR A 47 17.64 11.68 14.76
C TYR A 47 18.77 10.67 14.92
N LEU A 48 19.49 10.42 13.83
CA LEU A 48 20.76 9.72 13.83
C LEU A 48 21.87 10.73 13.53
N TYR A 49 22.90 10.77 14.38
CA TYR A 49 24.05 11.64 14.19
C TYR A 49 25.34 10.82 14.18
N ALA A 50 25.97 10.69 13.01
CA ALA A 50 27.24 10.00 12.83
C ALA A 50 28.40 10.81 13.42
N CYS A 51 29.28 10.16 14.18
CA CYS A 51 30.36 10.82 14.90
C CYS A 51 31.76 10.40 14.45
N LYS A 52 31.92 9.12 14.09
CA LYS A 52 33.23 8.57 13.75
C LYS A 52 33.08 7.33 12.86
N GLY A 53 34.00 7.17 11.93
CA GLY A 53 34.03 6.02 11.02
C GLY A 53 33.12 6.20 9.81
N GLN A 54 33.04 5.18 8.97
CA GLN A 54 32.27 5.21 7.72
C GLN A 54 31.29 4.05 7.66
N ALA A 55 30.09 4.36 7.18
CA ALA A 55 29.05 3.37 6.93
C ALA A 55 28.11 3.84 5.81
N THR A 56 27.45 2.89 5.18
CA THR A 56 26.22 3.14 4.45
C THR A 56 25.05 3.01 5.42
N VAL A 57 24.33 4.11 5.63
CA VAL A 57 23.11 4.12 6.46
C VAL A 57 21.91 4.11 5.53
N ARG A 58 21.02 3.13 5.68
CA ARG A 58 19.78 3.03 4.91
C ARG A 58 18.59 3.37 5.80
N LEU A 59 17.76 4.33 5.38
CA LEU A 59 16.53 4.70 6.07
C LEU A 59 15.34 4.55 5.12
N ASP A 60 14.44 3.62 5.42
CA ASP A 60 13.25 3.30 4.62
C ASP A 60 13.58 3.04 3.14
N GLY A 61 14.63 2.24 2.92
CA GLY A 61 15.14 1.89 1.58
C GLY A 61 16.08 2.93 0.95
N ARG A 62 16.20 4.15 1.49
CA ARG A 62 17.11 5.18 0.96
C ARG A 62 18.49 5.08 1.59
N GLU A 63 19.53 5.00 0.77
CA GLU A 63 20.92 4.90 1.24
C GLU A 63 21.60 6.27 1.36
N TYR A 64 22.38 6.43 2.42
CA TYR A 64 23.17 7.61 2.72
C TYR A 64 24.59 7.19 3.07
N ALA A 65 25.58 7.77 2.37
CA ALA A 65 26.98 7.60 2.73
C ALA A 65 27.29 8.44 3.99
N ALA A 66 27.70 7.78 5.07
CA ALA A 66 27.99 8.40 6.35
C ALA A 66 29.50 8.60 6.53
N ASP A 67 30.15 9.25 5.57
CA ASP A 67 31.61 9.43 5.56
C ASP A 67 32.08 10.59 6.45
N ARG A 68 31.19 11.57 6.72
CA ARG A 68 31.49 12.76 7.53
C ARG A 68 30.25 13.34 8.21
N PHE A 69 30.14 13.18 9.53
CA PHE A 69 29.14 13.81 10.41
C PHE A 69 27.70 13.83 9.89
N LEU A 70 27.26 12.79 9.19
CA LEU A 70 25.90 12.70 8.65
C LEU A 70 24.85 12.84 9.75
N LEU A 71 23.90 13.77 9.56
CA LEU A 71 22.68 13.86 10.36
C LEU A 71 21.49 13.39 9.52
N LEU A 72 20.78 12.39 10.01
CA LEU A 72 19.53 11.90 9.44
C LEU A 72 18.37 12.13 10.40
N HIS A 73 17.23 12.51 9.86
CA HIS A 73 15.96 12.49 10.56
C HIS A 73 15.03 11.46 9.91
N GLY A 74 14.33 10.70 10.75
CA GLY A 74 13.38 9.66 10.32
C GLY A 74 12.11 9.66 11.14
N GLY A 75 10.98 9.44 10.48
CA GLY A 75 9.68 9.30 11.13
C GLY A 75 9.49 7.93 11.80
N LYS A 76 8.51 7.85 12.70
CA LYS A 76 8.05 6.59 13.29
C LYS A 76 7.71 5.58 12.19
N GLY A 77 8.13 4.33 12.36
CA GLY A 77 7.81 3.21 11.47
C GLY A 77 8.81 2.97 10.34
N MET A 78 9.66 3.95 10.01
CA MET A 78 10.75 3.78 9.04
C MET A 78 11.77 2.75 9.55
N VAL A 79 12.41 2.05 8.61
CA VAL A 79 13.41 1.02 8.91
C VAL A 79 14.81 1.59 8.77
N LEU A 80 15.62 1.48 9.82
CA LEU A 80 17.02 1.90 9.86
C LEU A 80 17.94 0.68 9.74
N ASP A 81 18.74 0.63 8.67
CA ASP A 81 19.85 -0.29 8.50
C ASP A 81 21.18 0.45 8.50
N VAL A 82 22.22 -0.15 9.07
CA VAL A 82 23.57 0.42 9.08
C VAL A 82 24.53 -0.67 8.61
N LYS A 83 25.25 -0.41 7.52
CA LYS A 83 26.26 -1.30 6.98
C LYS A 83 27.61 -0.61 7.01
N LEU A 84 28.57 -1.17 7.75
CA LEU A 84 29.89 -0.60 7.86
C LEU A 84 30.62 -0.67 6.51
N THR A 85 31.31 0.41 6.17
CA THR A 85 32.23 0.47 5.03
C THR A 85 33.69 0.56 5.48
N ASP A 86 33.92 0.78 6.77
CA ASP A 86 35.22 0.88 7.44
C ASP A 86 35.22 0.03 8.74
N GLU A 87 36.34 -0.03 9.46
CA GLU A 87 36.55 -0.89 10.63
C GLU A 87 35.61 -0.59 11.82
N LEU A 88 35.12 0.65 11.90
CA LEU A 88 34.32 1.16 13.01
C LEU A 88 33.27 2.13 12.47
N PHE A 89 32.08 2.15 13.07
CA PHE A 89 31.12 3.24 12.89
C PHE A 89 30.43 3.59 14.21
N ALA A 90 30.53 4.84 14.65
CA ALA A 90 29.94 5.33 15.88
C ALA A 90 28.93 6.46 15.62
N PHE A 91 27.75 6.34 16.20
CA PHE A 91 26.66 7.30 16.02
C PHE A 91 25.77 7.38 17.26
N TYR A 92 25.04 8.50 17.38
CA TYR A 92 23.97 8.64 18.36
C TYR A 92 22.61 8.45 17.70
N LEU A 93 21.69 7.80 18.41
CA LEU A 93 20.29 7.69 18.04
C LEU A 93 19.44 8.35 19.13
N ILE A 94 18.69 9.39 18.74
CA ILE A 94 17.78 10.12 19.61
C ILE A 94 16.36 9.79 19.17
N LEU A 95 15.55 9.21 20.04
CA LEU A 95 14.13 8.92 19.81
C LEU A 95 13.27 9.94 20.54
N TYR A 96 12.26 10.46 19.87
CA TYR A 96 11.36 11.46 20.44
C TYR A 96 9.94 11.38 19.87
N LYS A 97 8.99 11.93 20.61
CA LYS A 97 7.63 12.22 20.14
C LYS A 97 7.44 13.73 20.17
N ALA A 98 6.90 14.29 19.09
CA ALA A 98 6.47 15.67 19.03
C ALA A 98 5.06 15.73 18.48
N LYS A 99 4.26 16.66 19.00
CA LYS A 99 2.91 16.94 18.51
C LYS A 99 2.67 18.44 18.57
N MET A 100 2.14 19.02 17.50
CA MET A 100 1.82 20.43 17.46
C MET A 100 0.66 20.79 18.41
N MET A 101 0.80 21.91 19.12
CA MET A 101 -0.16 22.43 20.09
C MET A 101 -0.49 23.88 19.72
N LEU A 102 -1.47 24.08 18.82
CA LEU A 102 -1.94 25.41 18.41
C LEU A 102 -3.38 25.68 18.88
N PRO A 103 -3.72 26.92 19.27
CA PRO A 103 -5.10 27.34 19.45
C PRO A 103 -5.86 27.30 18.11
N ARG A 104 -7.16 26.94 18.14
CA ARG A 104 -8.03 26.77 16.96
C ARG A 104 -7.94 27.90 15.91
N SER A 105 -7.69 29.14 16.31
CA SER A 105 -7.61 30.31 15.42
C SER A 105 -6.27 30.50 14.71
N ALA A 106 -5.16 29.99 15.26
CA ALA A 106 -3.82 30.15 14.70
C ALA A 106 -3.45 29.09 13.66
N ASN A 107 -4.23 27.99 13.61
CA ASN A 107 -4.03 26.89 12.67
C ASN A 107 -4.06 27.32 11.19
N HIS A 108 -4.84 28.34 10.84
CA HIS A 108 -5.07 28.66 9.43
C HIS A 108 -3.88 29.33 8.73
N ALA A 109 -3.05 30.10 9.46
CA ALA A 109 -1.95 30.86 8.86
C ALA A 109 -0.69 30.00 8.67
N LEU A 110 -0.33 29.17 9.65
CA LEU A 110 0.88 28.32 9.65
C LEU A 110 0.74 27.02 8.85
N LEU A 111 -0.49 26.59 8.52
CA LEU A 111 -0.79 25.35 7.79
C LEU A 111 -1.14 25.59 6.30
N SER A 112 -0.88 26.80 5.79
CA SER A 112 -1.36 27.27 4.49
C SER A 112 -0.56 26.76 3.29
N ASP A 113 0.65 26.21 3.47
CA ASP A 113 1.44 25.60 2.40
C ASP A 113 1.74 24.12 2.68
N GLY A 114 1.69 23.29 1.64
CA GLY A 114 1.75 21.82 1.69
C GLY A 114 3.07 21.18 2.15
N GLY A 115 3.74 21.73 3.16
CA GLY A 115 5.08 21.34 3.61
C GLY A 115 5.16 20.15 4.57
N GLY A 116 4.05 19.72 5.18
CA GLY A 116 3.98 18.65 6.19
C GLY A 116 4.66 19.01 7.52
N GLU A 117 4.28 18.33 8.62
CA GLU A 117 4.91 18.54 9.93
C GLU A 117 6.36 18.00 9.94
N PRO A 118 7.37 18.77 10.36
CA PRO A 118 8.77 18.36 10.28
C PRO A 118 9.09 17.14 11.16
N PHE A 119 8.25 16.85 12.15
CA PHE A 119 8.49 15.80 13.15
C PHE A 119 8.51 14.38 12.56
N HIS A 120 7.96 14.18 11.36
CA HIS A 120 7.82 12.85 10.76
C HIS A 120 8.44 12.74 9.37
N LEU A 121 8.89 13.86 8.79
CA LEU A 121 9.43 13.89 7.44
C LEU A 121 10.90 13.46 7.43
N PRO A 122 11.31 12.59 6.51
CA PRO A 122 12.71 12.21 6.40
C PRO A 122 13.51 13.32 5.74
N TYR A 123 14.65 13.68 6.34
CA TYR A 123 15.62 14.60 5.74
C TYR A 123 17.03 14.28 6.21
N ALA A 124 18.01 14.67 5.40
CA ALA A 124 19.42 14.44 5.65
C ALA A 124 20.20 15.73 5.43
N LEU A 125 21.22 15.96 6.25
CA LEU A 125 22.21 16.98 5.99
C LEU A 125 23.58 16.59 6.52
N VAL A 126 24.61 17.13 5.89
CA VAL A 126 25.96 17.19 6.46
C VAL A 126 26.08 18.54 7.16
N PRO A 127 26.20 18.58 8.50
CA PRO A 127 26.28 19.81 9.27
C PRO A 127 27.46 20.67 8.87
N HIS A 128 27.23 21.98 8.81
CA HIS A 128 28.27 22.96 8.55
C HIS A 128 29.08 23.25 9.81
N GLU A 129 28.42 23.19 10.97
CA GLU A 129 29.05 23.24 12.31
C GLU A 129 28.91 21.88 13.03
N PRO A 130 29.61 20.81 12.57
CA PRO A 130 29.40 19.47 13.09
C PRO A 130 29.78 19.34 14.57
N THR A 131 30.87 19.96 15.00
CA THR A 131 31.34 19.89 16.39
C THR A 131 30.33 20.46 17.39
N LYS A 132 29.61 21.52 17.01
CA LYS A 132 28.57 22.14 17.83
C LYS A 132 27.39 21.18 18.07
N LEU A 133 26.91 20.55 17.00
CA LEU A 133 25.87 19.51 17.10
C LEU A 133 26.37 18.30 17.90
N TYR A 134 27.61 17.85 17.67
CA TYR A 134 28.22 16.77 18.44
C TYR A 134 28.23 17.07 19.95
N HIS A 135 28.63 18.28 20.34
CA HIS A 135 28.63 18.68 21.75
C HIS A 135 27.23 18.64 22.38
N LEU A 136 26.19 19.08 21.65
CA LEU A 136 24.81 19.02 22.12
C LEU A 136 24.33 17.58 22.27
N VAL A 137 24.59 16.73 21.27
CA VAL A 137 24.19 15.32 21.29
C VAL A 137 24.91 14.54 22.40
N ALA A 138 26.23 14.71 22.54
CA ALA A 138 27.00 14.07 23.59
C ALA A 138 26.58 14.53 24.99
N THR A 139 26.23 15.81 25.16
CA THR A 139 25.71 16.34 26.42
C THR A 139 24.33 15.76 26.74
N MET A 140 23.43 15.74 25.76
CA MET A 140 22.11 15.15 25.88
C MET A 140 22.18 13.67 26.29
N ALA A 141 23.11 12.91 25.71
CA ALA A 141 23.32 11.50 26.05
C ALA A 141 23.81 11.31 27.50
N ARG A 142 24.72 12.18 27.98
CA ARG A 142 25.16 12.15 29.39
C ARG A 142 24.02 12.48 30.36
N GLU A 143 23.24 13.52 30.06
CA GLU A 143 22.06 13.90 30.86
C GLU A 143 21.00 12.79 30.88
N TRP A 144 20.79 12.13 29.74
CA TRP A 144 19.88 11.00 29.61
C TRP A 144 20.33 9.80 30.45
N ALA A 145 21.62 9.45 30.40
CA ALA A 145 22.21 8.38 31.19
C ALA A 145 22.15 8.69 32.70
N ALA A 146 22.33 9.97 33.08
CA ALA A 146 22.19 10.45 34.46
C ALA A 146 20.73 10.58 34.94
N GLN A 147 19.74 10.18 34.13
CA GLN A 147 18.31 10.30 34.43
C GLN A 147 17.80 11.74 34.58
N GLU A 148 18.55 12.74 34.11
CA GLU A 148 18.17 14.16 34.15
C GLU A 148 17.24 14.52 32.97
N ARG A 149 16.05 13.89 32.93
CA ARG A 149 15.12 13.93 31.78
C ARG A 149 14.74 15.35 31.33
N LEU A 150 14.56 16.28 32.28
CA LEU A 150 14.21 17.66 31.97
C LEU A 150 15.38 18.42 31.32
N ARG A 151 16.62 18.20 31.78
CA ARG A 151 17.81 18.80 31.16
C ARG A 151 18.04 18.22 29.76
N ALA A 152 17.96 16.90 29.62
CA ALA A 152 18.04 16.24 28.31
C ALA A 152 16.99 16.77 27.32
N LYS A 153 15.76 17.03 27.78
CA LYS A 153 14.72 17.69 26.97
C LYS A 153 15.11 19.13 26.59
N GLY A 154 15.67 19.91 27.50
CA GLY A 154 16.18 21.25 27.21
C GLY A 154 17.29 21.24 26.15
N THR A 155 18.27 20.34 26.32
CA THR A 155 19.38 20.14 25.37
C THR A 155 18.90 19.64 24.02
N PHE A 156 17.88 18.77 23.98
CA PHE A 156 17.23 18.35 22.74
C PHE A 156 16.62 19.54 21.97
N LEU A 157 15.96 20.47 22.65
CA LEU A 157 15.39 21.65 22.00
C LEU A 157 16.49 22.58 21.45
N GLN A 158 17.62 22.72 22.16
CA GLN A 158 18.79 23.44 21.66
C GLN A 158 19.38 22.76 20.42
N PHE A 159 19.47 21.42 20.43
CA PHE A 159 19.90 20.63 19.29
C PHE A 159 19.00 20.84 18.08
N VAL A 160 17.68 20.73 18.24
CA VAL A 160 16.71 20.96 17.16
C VAL A 160 16.82 22.38 16.61
N HIS A 161 16.94 23.39 17.47
CA HIS A 161 17.13 24.77 17.04
C HIS A 161 18.35 24.91 16.13
N GLU A 162 19.47 24.30 16.52
CA GLU A 162 20.70 24.33 15.74
C GLU A 162 20.55 23.62 14.39
N VAL A 163 19.91 22.45 14.35
CA VAL A 163 19.61 21.73 13.11
C VAL A 163 18.75 22.59 12.17
N MET A 164 17.68 23.21 12.70
CA MET A 164 16.81 24.07 11.90
C MET A 164 17.55 25.31 11.37
N GLN A 165 18.47 25.91 12.14
CA GLN A 165 19.28 27.04 11.68
C GLN A 165 20.18 26.65 10.49
N GLN A 166 20.86 25.51 10.60
CA GLN A 166 21.74 25.04 9.53
C GLN A 166 20.94 24.66 8.28
N LEU A 167 19.75 24.07 8.43
CA LEU A 167 18.81 23.82 7.33
C LEU A 167 18.37 25.12 6.65
N LEU A 168 18.03 26.16 7.41
CA LEU A 168 17.58 27.43 6.84
C LEU A 168 18.69 28.17 6.08
N GLN A 169 19.95 28.01 6.49
CA GLN A 169 21.08 28.68 5.87
C GLN A 169 21.61 27.91 4.65
N HIS A 170 21.59 26.58 4.69
CA HIS A 170 22.30 25.74 3.73
C HIS A 170 21.41 24.75 2.96
N GLY A 171 20.13 24.63 3.31
CA GLY A 171 19.21 23.63 2.78
C GLY A 171 19.47 22.22 3.31
N PHE A 172 18.72 21.24 2.81
CA PHE A 172 18.97 19.81 3.03
C PHE A 172 19.26 19.11 1.71
N GLN A 173 19.98 18.00 1.77
CA GLN A 173 20.08 17.10 0.64
C GLN A 173 18.77 16.32 0.53
N GLN A 174 17.82 16.84 -0.27
CA GLN A 174 16.74 16.02 -0.82
C GLN A 174 17.20 15.43 -2.16
N GLU A 175 18.18 14.52 -2.13
CA GLU A 175 18.26 13.58 -3.24
C GLU A 175 17.09 12.60 -3.07
N GLN A 176 15.96 12.92 -3.72
CA GLN A 176 15.06 11.86 -4.14
C GLN A 176 15.92 10.90 -4.97
N GLU A 177 16.13 9.68 -4.47
CA GLU A 177 16.78 8.63 -5.24
C GLU A 177 16.14 8.63 -6.64
N PRO A 178 16.92 8.78 -7.72
CA PRO A 178 16.38 8.83 -9.05
C PRO A 178 15.45 7.65 -9.25
N LEU A 179 14.25 7.91 -9.76
CA LEU A 179 13.24 6.85 -9.96
C LEU A 179 13.82 5.65 -10.72
N ALA A 180 14.80 5.87 -11.60
CA ALA A 180 15.55 4.81 -12.27
C ALA A 180 16.13 3.77 -11.29
N LYS A 181 16.79 4.22 -10.22
CA LYS A 181 17.41 3.36 -9.20
C LYS A 181 16.37 2.65 -8.33
N GLN A 182 15.26 3.33 -8.03
CA GLN A 182 14.12 2.70 -7.32
C GLN A 182 13.54 1.53 -8.14
N VAL A 183 13.41 1.72 -9.45
CA VAL A 183 12.92 0.69 -10.36
C VAL A 183 13.93 -0.45 -10.48
N VAL A 184 15.22 -0.16 -10.62
CA VAL A 184 16.28 -1.17 -10.69
C VAL A 184 16.31 -2.03 -9.42
N ARG A 185 16.27 -1.42 -8.23
CA ARG A 185 16.22 -2.17 -6.96
C ARG A 185 15.02 -3.12 -6.90
N TYR A 186 13.85 -2.66 -7.31
CA TYR A 186 12.67 -3.53 -7.36
C TYR A 186 12.85 -4.72 -8.33
N LEU A 187 13.48 -4.49 -9.49
CA LEU A 187 13.80 -5.57 -10.42
C LEU A 187 14.78 -6.58 -9.80
N GLU A 188 15.74 -6.13 -8.99
CA GLU A 188 16.69 -6.99 -8.29
C GLU A 188 16.05 -7.80 -7.16
N GLU A 189 15.08 -7.23 -6.45
CA GLU A 189 14.39 -7.88 -5.34
C GLU A 189 13.34 -8.91 -5.83
N HIS A 190 12.70 -8.64 -6.97
CA HIS A 190 11.58 -9.44 -7.51
C HIS A 190 11.94 -10.23 -8.78
N TYR A 191 13.22 -10.37 -9.11
CA TYR A 191 13.65 -10.94 -10.39
C TYR A 191 13.16 -12.37 -10.66
N THR A 192 12.75 -13.16 -9.67
CA THR A 192 12.23 -14.52 -9.85
C THR A 192 10.74 -14.57 -10.24
N GLU A 193 10.02 -13.46 -10.09
CA GLU A 193 8.58 -13.35 -10.32
C GLU A 193 8.23 -13.05 -11.79
N ARG A 194 6.95 -13.13 -12.16
CA ARG A 194 6.51 -12.70 -13.50
C ARG A 194 6.46 -11.18 -13.59
N ILE A 195 7.55 -10.57 -14.06
CA ILE A 195 7.64 -9.12 -14.27
C ILE A 195 7.23 -8.78 -15.71
N SER A 196 6.23 -7.90 -15.85
CA SER A 196 5.82 -7.27 -17.11
C SER A 196 6.06 -5.77 -17.07
N LEU A 197 6.07 -5.10 -18.22
CA LEU A 197 6.21 -3.64 -18.25
C LEU A 197 4.97 -2.95 -17.67
N GLU A 198 3.82 -3.58 -17.82
CA GLU A 198 2.51 -3.17 -17.29
C GLU A 198 2.51 -3.24 -15.76
N SER A 199 2.94 -4.37 -15.18
CA SER A 199 3.02 -4.52 -13.72
C SER A 199 4.03 -3.56 -13.07
N LEU A 200 5.13 -3.24 -13.76
CA LEU A 200 6.08 -2.21 -13.31
C LEU A 200 5.47 -0.81 -13.37
N ALA A 201 4.74 -0.52 -14.45
CA ALA A 201 4.06 0.76 -14.63
C ALA A 201 3.02 1.01 -13.55
N GLU A 202 2.24 -0.02 -13.21
CA GLU A 202 1.26 0.01 -12.12
C GLU A 202 1.93 0.17 -10.75
N HIS A 203 2.99 -0.59 -10.46
CA HIS A 203 3.66 -0.55 -9.16
C HIS A 203 4.28 0.83 -8.86
N PHE A 204 4.92 1.44 -9.86
CA PHE A 204 5.58 2.74 -9.70
C PHE A 204 4.68 3.93 -10.05
N CYS A 205 3.46 3.71 -10.56
CA CYS A 205 2.55 4.74 -11.04
C CYS A 205 3.13 5.63 -12.16
N TYR A 206 3.91 5.05 -13.08
CA TYR A 206 4.46 5.73 -14.26
C TYR A 206 4.18 4.95 -15.53
N SER A 207 4.10 5.61 -16.70
CA SER A 207 3.91 4.89 -17.95
C SER A 207 5.07 3.91 -18.25
N ALA A 208 4.74 2.74 -18.79
CA ALA A 208 5.71 1.73 -19.23
C ALA A 208 6.79 2.31 -20.16
N ARG A 209 6.42 3.24 -21.04
CA ARG A 209 7.35 3.93 -21.95
C ARG A 209 8.34 4.81 -21.19
N TYR A 210 7.88 5.55 -20.18
CA TYR A 210 8.73 6.39 -19.36
C TYR A 210 9.71 5.55 -18.52
N LEU A 211 9.22 4.49 -17.86
CA LEU A 211 10.06 3.58 -17.09
C LEU A 211 11.08 2.85 -17.97
N THR A 212 10.68 2.42 -19.17
CA THR A 212 11.60 1.77 -20.12
C THR A 212 12.73 2.70 -20.54
N ARG A 213 12.42 3.96 -20.88
CA ARG A 213 13.44 4.95 -21.23
C ARG A 213 14.35 5.23 -20.03
N LEU A 214 13.76 5.42 -18.86
CA LEU A 214 14.47 5.78 -17.63
C LEU A 214 15.44 4.69 -17.16
N VAL A 215 15.01 3.42 -17.13
CA VAL A 215 15.87 2.29 -16.77
C VAL A 215 16.95 2.06 -17.82
N LYS A 216 16.63 2.29 -19.10
CA LYS A 216 17.62 2.17 -20.19
C LYS A 216 18.70 3.26 -20.14
N GLU A 217 18.33 4.47 -19.74
CA GLU A 217 19.29 5.56 -19.52
C GLU A 217 20.25 5.25 -18.35
N GLU A 218 19.76 4.58 -17.29
CA GLU A 218 20.56 4.24 -16.11
C GLU A 218 21.40 2.96 -16.30
N THR A 219 20.82 1.91 -16.89
CA THR A 219 21.42 0.56 -16.93
C THR A 219 21.92 0.14 -18.31
N GLY A 220 21.62 0.92 -19.36
CA GLY A 220 21.85 0.55 -20.76
C GLY A 220 20.83 -0.45 -21.33
N HIS A 221 19.95 -1.02 -20.50
CA HIS A 221 19.03 -2.10 -20.88
C HIS A 221 17.56 -1.72 -20.62
N SER A 222 16.63 -2.32 -21.38
CA SER A 222 15.21 -2.21 -21.02
C SER A 222 14.95 -2.96 -19.69
N PRO A 223 13.87 -2.65 -18.95
CA PRO A 223 13.54 -3.35 -17.70
C PRO A 223 13.48 -4.87 -17.85
N ILE A 224 12.90 -5.35 -18.95
CA ILE A 224 12.79 -6.80 -19.22
C ILE A 224 14.15 -7.39 -19.58
N ASP A 225 14.95 -6.73 -20.42
CA ASP A 225 16.29 -7.20 -20.78
C ASP A 225 17.24 -7.22 -19.55
N TYR A 226 17.05 -6.27 -18.64
CA TYR A 226 17.78 -6.18 -17.38
C TYR A 226 17.46 -7.39 -16.49
N VAL A 227 16.18 -7.71 -16.27
CA VAL A 227 15.76 -8.90 -15.51
C VAL A 227 16.25 -10.18 -16.18
N ILE A 228 16.16 -10.30 -17.50
CA ILE A 228 16.68 -11.47 -18.22
C ILE A 228 18.18 -11.64 -17.93
N SER A 229 18.97 -10.56 -18.04
CA SER A 229 20.41 -10.61 -17.80
C SER A 229 20.73 -10.97 -16.35
N LEU A 230 20.01 -10.38 -15.39
CA LEU A 230 20.14 -10.70 -13.97
C LEU A 230 19.86 -12.19 -13.69
N ARG A 231 18.78 -12.73 -14.26
CA ARG A 231 18.46 -14.17 -14.16
C ARG A 231 19.54 -15.06 -14.76
N MET A 232 20.15 -14.65 -15.87
CA MET A 232 21.25 -15.41 -16.49
C MET A 232 22.50 -15.41 -15.61
N GLU A 233 22.86 -14.28 -14.99
CA GLU A 233 23.97 -14.23 -14.04
C GLU A 233 23.72 -15.12 -12.82
N LYS A 234 22.52 -15.06 -12.23
CA LYS A 234 22.14 -15.96 -11.12
C LYS A 234 22.12 -17.44 -11.53
N ALA A 235 21.74 -17.74 -12.76
CA ALA A 235 21.83 -19.10 -13.27
C ALA A 235 23.29 -19.58 -13.42
N LYS A 236 24.22 -18.71 -13.85
CA LYS A 236 25.66 -19.05 -13.92
C LYS A 236 26.23 -19.33 -12.53
N GLU A 237 25.87 -18.51 -11.54
CA GLU A 237 26.26 -18.72 -10.13
C GLU A 237 25.81 -20.11 -9.67
N LEU A 238 24.52 -20.44 -9.85
CA LEU A 238 23.97 -21.72 -9.41
C LEU A 238 24.59 -22.93 -10.14
N LEU A 239 24.79 -22.84 -11.46
CA LEU A 239 25.40 -23.91 -12.26
C LEU A 239 26.88 -24.12 -11.97
N SER A 240 27.57 -23.14 -11.39
CA SER A 240 29.00 -23.24 -11.06
C SER A 240 29.25 -23.64 -9.60
N GLN A 241 28.28 -23.38 -8.71
CA GLN A 241 28.45 -23.58 -7.26
C GLN A 241 27.68 -24.78 -6.71
N THR A 242 26.76 -25.37 -7.49
CA THR A 242 25.86 -26.42 -7.01
C THR A 242 25.72 -27.55 -8.02
N ASP A 243 25.31 -28.72 -7.54
CA ASP A 243 24.90 -29.86 -8.38
C ASP A 243 23.41 -29.81 -8.75
N ALA A 244 22.79 -28.62 -8.69
CA ALA A 244 21.36 -28.45 -8.97
C ALA A 244 21.02 -28.89 -10.39
N THR A 245 19.91 -29.61 -10.53
CA THR A 245 19.42 -30.04 -11.83
C THR A 245 18.97 -28.83 -12.66
N MET A 246 18.95 -29.00 -13.99
CA MET A 246 18.53 -27.94 -14.91
C MET A 246 17.12 -27.40 -14.60
N GLN A 247 16.25 -28.27 -14.08
CA GLN A 247 14.89 -27.92 -13.71
C GLN A 247 14.85 -27.07 -12.43
N GLU A 248 15.68 -27.39 -11.44
CA GLU A 248 15.81 -26.61 -10.20
C GLU A 248 16.41 -25.24 -10.46
N VAL A 249 17.47 -25.16 -11.27
CA VAL A 249 18.11 -23.88 -11.66
C VAL A 249 17.13 -22.99 -12.43
N ALA A 250 16.40 -23.56 -13.41
CA ALA A 250 15.41 -22.81 -14.17
C ALA A 250 14.32 -22.25 -13.25
N ALA A 251 13.78 -23.09 -12.36
CA ALA A 251 12.74 -22.70 -11.42
C ALA A 251 13.23 -21.62 -10.43
N SER A 252 14.45 -21.75 -9.89
CA SER A 252 14.98 -20.82 -8.90
C SER A 252 15.27 -19.42 -9.45
N VAL A 253 15.53 -19.29 -10.76
CA VAL A 253 15.71 -17.99 -11.42
C VAL A 253 14.44 -17.49 -12.13
N GLY A 254 13.29 -18.15 -11.94
CA GLY A 254 11.98 -17.67 -12.41
C GLY A 254 11.52 -18.17 -13.78
N TYR A 255 12.10 -19.24 -14.33
CA TYR A 255 11.63 -19.89 -15.56
C TYR A 255 10.90 -21.20 -15.28
N HIS A 256 9.70 -21.32 -15.84
CA HIS A 256 8.88 -22.54 -15.72
C HIS A 256 9.14 -23.53 -16.87
N ASP A 257 9.63 -23.04 -18.02
CA ASP A 257 10.00 -23.85 -19.19
C ASP A 257 11.53 -23.98 -19.28
N VAL A 258 12.02 -25.19 -18.99
CA VAL A 258 13.45 -25.54 -19.00
C VAL A 258 14.07 -25.45 -20.40
N LEU A 259 13.30 -25.75 -21.45
CA LEU A 259 13.77 -25.69 -22.84
C LEU A 259 13.86 -24.24 -23.32
N TYR A 260 12.94 -23.38 -22.88
CA TYR A 260 13.02 -21.94 -23.12
C TYR A 260 14.23 -21.34 -22.39
N PHE A 261 14.39 -21.64 -21.11
CA PHE A 261 15.56 -21.23 -20.33
C PHE A 261 16.88 -21.64 -20.99
N SER A 262 17.01 -22.91 -21.40
CA SER A 262 18.24 -23.42 -22.02
C SER A 262 18.61 -22.70 -23.32
N ARG A 263 17.61 -22.35 -24.13
CA ARG A 263 17.80 -21.57 -25.37
C ARG A 263 18.24 -20.14 -25.06
N LEU A 264 17.61 -19.51 -24.07
CA LEU A 264 17.91 -18.15 -23.66
C LEU A 264 19.30 -18.05 -23.00
N PHE A 265 19.67 -19.02 -22.16
CA PHE A 265 20.99 -19.12 -21.57
C PHE A 265 22.06 -19.27 -22.64
N LYS A 266 21.90 -20.17 -23.61
CA LYS A 266 22.84 -20.31 -24.74
C LYS A 266 22.96 -19.03 -25.56
N LYS A 267 21.85 -18.31 -25.77
CA LYS A 267 21.86 -17.02 -26.47
C LYS A 267 22.67 -15.96 -25.72
N HIS A 268 22.60 -15.96 -24.39
CA HIS A 268 23.24 -14.93 -23.55
C HIS A 268 24.71 -15.26 -23.23
N THR A 269 25.05 -16.54 -23.03
CA THR A 269 26.38 -16.98 -22.60
C THR A 269 27.22 -17.60 -23.72
N GLY A 270 26.63 -17.92 -24.87
CA GLY A 270 27.27 -18.63 -25.97
C GLY A 270 27.37 -20.15 -25.78
N MET A 271 27.08 -20.67 -24.59
CA MET A 271 27.18 -22.10 -24.26
C MET A 271 25.88 -22.65 -23.68
N THR A 272 25.60 -23.94 -23.84
CA THR A 272 24.45 -24.55 -23.16
C THR A 272 24.69 -24.61 -21.65
N PRO A 273 23.64 -24.52 -20.82
CA PRO A 273 23.85 -24.57 -19.37
C PRO A 273 24.48 -25.89 -18.88
N THR A 274 24.25 -27.02 -19.55
CA THR A 274 24.95 -28.30 -19.28
C THR A 274 26.45 -28.23 -19.61
N SER A 275 26.82 -27.55 -20.70
CA SER A 275 28.23 -27.34 -21.04
C SER A 275 28.89 -26.38 -20.04
N PHE A 276 28.12 -25.42 -19.52
CA PHE A 276 28.60 -24.45 -18.54
C PHE A 276 28.87 -25.09 -17.17
N SER A 277 27.99 -25.96 -16.68
CA SER A 277 28.21 -26.72 -15.44
C SER A 277 29.41 -27.67 -15.52
N GLY A 278 29.71 -28.20 -16.71
CA GLY A 278 30.89 -29.04 -16.96
C GLY A 278 32.24 -28.29 -16.98
N HIS A 279 32.23 -26.95 -16.91
CA HIS A 279 33.42 -26.09 -16.91
C HIS A 279 33.67 -25.37 -15.58
N ALA A 280 32.93 -25.68 -14.51
CA ALA A 280 33.31 -25.22 -13.18
C ALA A 280 34.72 -25.75 -12.85
N PRO A 281 35.66 -24.91 -12.36
CA PRO A 281 36.94 -25.41 -11.89
C PRO A 281 36.63 -26.37 -10.74
N GLY A 282 36.79 -27.67 -11.00
CA GLY A 282 36.52 -28.69 -9.99
C GLY A 282 37.32 -28.40 -8.72
N PRO A 283 36.83 -28.80 -7.54
CA PRO A 283 37.58 -28.64 -6.31
C PRO A 283 38.95 -29.29 -6.50
N ASP A 284 39.96 -28.50 -6.17
CA ASP A 284 41.37 -28.81 -6.21
C ASP A 284 41.62 -30.32 -6.00
N ARG A 285 41.90 -31.04 -7.10
CA ARG A 285 42.41 -32.41 -7.02
C ARG A 285 43.84 -32.31 -6.47
N LEU A 286 43.94 -32.17 -5.16
CA LEU A 286 45.08 -32.56 -4.35
C LEU A 286 45.26 -34.08 -4.44
N TYR A 287 45.75 -34.56 -5.58
CA TYR A 287 46.55 -35.77 -5.66
C TYR A 287 47.61 -35.57 -6.73
N GLY A 288 48.82 -35.29 -6.24
CA GLY A 288 49.98 -35.06 -7.07
C GLY A 288 50.23 -36.18 -8.07
N LYS A 289 50.66 -35.79 -9.26
CA LYS A 289 51.54 -36.62 -10.08
C LYS A 289 52.73 -35.78 -10.56
N PRO A 290 53.91 -36.39 -10.69
CA PRO A 290 55.20 -35.70 -10.65
C PRO A 290 55.47 -34.97 -11.95
N GLY A 291 56.17 -33.84 -11.84
CA GLY A 291 56.64 -33.07 -12.99
C GLY A 291 57.60 -33.89 -13.83
N LEU A 292 57.19 -34.17 -15.07
CA LEU A 292 57.99 -34.37 -16.28
C LEU A 292 57.07 -34.89 -17.39
N CYS A 293 56.52 -34.01 -18.21
CA CYS A 293 55.99 -34.36 -19.53
C CYS A 293 56.39 -33.28 -20.53
N ILE A 294 57.14 -33.71 -21.55
CA ILE A 294 57.91 -32.91 -22.53
C ILE A 294 57.09 -32.79 -23.84
N VAL A 295 55.82 -32.41 -23.78
CA VAL A 295 55.03 -32.23 -25.02
C VAL A 295 54.16 -30.98 -24.93
N ASP A 296 54.33 -30.15 -25.97
CA ASP A 296 53.74 -28.83 -26.12
C ASP A 296 52.28 -28.88 -26.58
N ALA A 297 51.58 -27.79 -26.29
CA ALA A 297 50.14 -27.62 -26.48
C ALA A 297 49.71 -27.72 -27.96
N HIS A 298 48.60 -28.42 -28.22
CA HIS A 298 47.81 -28.15 -29.41
C HIS A 298 46.31 -28.12 -29.10
N ARG A 299 45.74 -26.96 -29.39
CA ARG A 299 44.30 -26.74 -29.63
C ARG A 299 43.85 -27.60 -30.79
N GLU A 300 42.75 -28.33 -30.63
CA GLU A 300 41.80 -28.53 -31.72
C GLU A 300 40.37 -28.38 -31.24
N SER A 301 39.69 -27.43 -31.86
CA SER A 301 38.25 -27.26 -31.91
C SER A 301 37.66 -28.23 -32.93
N TYR A 302 36.67 -29.04 -32.54
CA TYR A 302 35.70 -29.56 -33.50
C TYR A 302 34.29 -29.50 -32.91
N SER A 303 33.43 -28.80 -33.63
CA SER A 303 31.97 -28.82 -33.51
C SER A 303 31.47 -29.52 -34.77
N VAL A 304 30.80 -30.68 -34.65
CA VAL A 304 29.74 -31.05 -35.58
C VAL A 304 28.64 -31.82 -34.85
N ASN A 305 27.45 -31.29 -35.12
CA ASN A 305 26.09 -31.69 -34.83
C ASN A 305 25.75 -33.17 -35.16
N ASP A 306 24.69 -33.61 -34.47
CA ASP A 306 23.51 -34.28 -35.01
C ASP A 306 23.24 -35.78 -34.80
N ASN A 307 21.99 -36.00 -34.37
CA ASN A 307 21.08 -37.11 -34.65
C ASN A 307 21.23 -38.49 -33.96
N ARG A 308 20.33 -38.65 -32.97
CA ARG A 308 19.13 -39.53 -32.99
C ARG A 308 19.24 -41.06 -33.10
N TYR A 309 18.41 -41.63 -32.22
CA TYR A 309 17.61 -42.86 -32.34
C TYR A 309 18.32 -44.22 -32.23
N GLN A 310 18.11 -44.90 -31.11
CA GLN A 310 17.26 -46.10 -30.95
C GLN A 310 17.56 -46.74 -29.59
N ARG A 311 16.59 -46.79 -28.67
CA ARG A 311 15.82 -48.00 -28.34
C ARG A 311 16.62 -49.30 -28.48
N SER A 312 16.95 -49.94 -27.36
CA SER A 312 16.31 -51.20 -26.93
C SER A 312 17.09 -51.93 -25.82
N PHE A 313 16.34 -52.37 -24.81
CA PHE A 313 16.40 -53.65 -24.10
C PHE A 313 17.73 -54.27 -23.57
N GLY A 314 17.64 -54.73 -22.31
CA GLY A 314 18.48 -55.76 -21.68
C GLY A 314 18.99 -55.27 -20.32
N GLY A 315 18.32 -55.55 -19.20
CA GLY A 315 18.36 -56.83 -18.45
C GLY A 315 19.65 -56.89 -17.59
N ILE A 316 19.74 -57.33 -16.34
CA ILE A 316 18.93 -58.18 -15.44
C ILE A 316 19.45 -57.97 -13.99
N ILE A 317 18.52 -57.85 -13.03
CA ILE A 317 18.45 -58.40 -11.65
C ILE A 317 19.67 -58.33 -10.70
N HIS A 318 19.47 -57.72 -9.52
CA HIS A 318 19.52 -58.47 -8.24
C HIS A 318 18.67 -57.84 -7.11
N MET A 319 17.72 -58.63 -6.61
CA MET A 319 16.99 -58.47 -5.35
C MET A 319 17.76 -59.16 -4.21
N ASN A 320 17.80 -58.54 -3.02
CA ASN A 320 17.56 -59.21 -1.74
C ASN A 320 17.17 -58.13 -0.70
N LYS A 321 15.92 -58.04 -0.19
CA LYS A 321 15.29 -58.81 0.91
C LYS A 321 16.20 -58.80 2.17
N LYS A 322 15.84 -58.18 3.29
CA LYS A 322 14.75 -58.39 4.29
C LYS A 322 15.12 -57.46 5.49
N SER A 323 14.36 -57.18 6.54
CA SER A 323 12.97 -57.37 6.99
C SER A 323 12.94 -56.86 8.45
N THR A 324 12.07 -55.88 8.74
CA THR A 324 11.16 -55.79 9.91
C THR A 324 11.64 -55.80 11.38
N ARG A 325 10.90 -54.99 12.17
CA ARG A 325 10.66 -54.95 13.64
C ARG A 325 11.63 -53.99 14.35
N HIS A 326 11.19 -52.88 14.95
CA HIS A 326 10.22 -52.81 16.04
C HIS A 326 9.22 -51.66 15.92
N MET A 327 7.96 -52.03 16.11
CA MET A 327 6.80 -51.17 16.34
C MET A 327 6.69 -50.87 17.84
N ALA A 328 6.12 -49.71 18.16
CA ALA A 328 5.41 -49.39 19.41
C ALA A 328 6.22 -49.30 20.72
N THR A 329 6.85 -48.15 20.98
CA THR A 329 7.17 -47.70 22.36
C THR A 329 7.30 -46.17 22.47
N LEU A 330 6.38 -45.39 21.89
CA LEU A 330 6.40 -43.92 22.08
C LEU A 330 5.01 -43.26 22.24
N PHE A 331 3.99 -44.05 22.55
CA PHE A 331 2.62 -43.55 22.81
C PHE A 331 2.15 -43.76 24.27
N MET A 332 3.10 -43.96 25.20
CA MET A 332 2.83 -44.31 26.61
C MET A 332 3.72 -43.50 27.57
N VAL A 333 3.81 -42.17 27.39
CA VAL A 333 4.43 -41.27 28.39
C VAL A 333 3.63 -39.97 28.61
N SER A 334 2.65 -39.61 27.76
CA SER A 334 1.88 -38.36 27.92
C SER A 334 0.54 -38.49 28.65
N LEU A 335 0.17 -39.69 29.12
CA LEU A 335 -1.11 -39.95 29.83
C LEU A 335 -0.91 -40.29 31.32
N ALA A 336 -0.01 -39.55 32.01
CA ALA A 336 0.22 -39.73 33.44
C ALA A 336 0.34 -38.42 34.23
N LEU A 337 -0.14 -37.28 33.69
CA LEU A 337 -0.10 -35.98 34.36
C LEU A 337 -1.47 -35.32 34.60
N PHE A 338 -2.59 -36.02 34.37
CA PHE A 338 -3.94 -35.45 34.52
C PHE A 338 -4.82 -36.03 35.63
N VAL A 339 -4.31 -36.88 36.53
CA VAL A 339 -5.11 -37.38 37.66
C VAL A 339 -4.31 -37.34 38.96
N SER A 340 -4.25 -36.15 39.60
CA SER A 340 -4.04 -36.04 41.05
C SER A 340 -4.21 -34.57 41.51
N ALA A 341 -5.43 -34.04 41.50
CA ALA A 341 -5.77 -32.85 42.29
C ALA A 341 -7.30 -32.70 42.44
N CYS A 342 -7.92 -33.64 43.17
CA CYS A 342 -9.26 -33.46 43.72
C CYS A 342 -9.30 -34.10 45.11
N SER A 343 -9.04 -33.29 46.14
CA SER A 343 -9.53 -33.54 47.49
C SER A 343 -9.47 -32.24 48.29
N GLY A 344 -10.63 -31.67 48.65
CA GLY A 344 -10.70 -30.45 49.45
C GLY A 344 -12.12 -29.91 49.57
N THR A 345 -12.84 -30.44 50.54
CA THR A 345 -14.18 -30.08 51.04
C THR A 345 -14.40 -28.60 51.34
N ALA A 346 -15.62 -28.13 51.03
CA ALA A 346 -16.55 -27.35 51.88
C ALA A 346 -17.17 -26.14 51.16
N SER A 347 -18.49 -26.17 50.99
CA SER A 347 -19.31 -25.01 50.60
C SER A 347 -19.35 -23.96 51.71
N PRO A 348 -19.54 -22.69 51.35
CA PRO A 348 -20.76 -22.02 51.80
C PRO A 348 -21.49 -21.28 50.66
N THR A 349 -22.81 -21.32 50.78
CA THR A 349 -23.85 -20.58 50.07
C THR A 349 -23.55 -19.09 49.86
N PRO A 350 -23.87 -18.50 48.69
CA PRO A 350 -24.14 -17.07 48.59
C PRO A 350 -25.64 -16.80 48.62
N GLN A 351 -26.00 -15.83 49.46
CA GLN A 351 -27.31 -15.22 49.58
C GLN A 351 -27.78 -14.61 48.25
N LYS A 352 -29.10 -14.73 48.02
CA LYS A 352 -29.88 -13.91 47.10
C LYS A 352 -29.67 -12.42 47.43
N GLY A 353 -28.94 -11.73 46.56
CA GLY A 353 -29.02 -10.28 46.38
C GLY A 353 -29.66 -10.00 45.03
N SER A 354 -30.94 -9.64 45.04
CA SER A 354 -31.65 -9.14 43.87
C SER A 354 -31.16 -7.73 43.53
N VAL A 355 -30.54 -7.56 42.37
CA VAL A 355 -30.44 -6.27 41.69
C VAL A 355 -30.86 -6.46 40.23
N GLN A 356 -32.08 -5.99 39.99
CA GLN A 356 -32.76 -5.60 38.75
C GLN A 356 -32.11 -5.93 37.40
N GLU A 357 -32.83 -6.78 36.66
CA GLU A 357 -32.86 -6.81 35.19
C GLU A 357 -33.06 -5.40 34.61
N GLN A 358 -32.08 -4.95 33.82
CA GLN A 358 -32.29 -3.95 32.77
C GLN A 358 -32.24 -4.68 31.42
N THR A 359 -33.43 -4.87 30.84
CA THR A 359 -33.72 -5.04 29.41
C THR A 359 -32.59 -5.60 28.54
N GLY A 360 -32.52 -6.92 28.44
CA GLY A 360 -31.59 -7.62 27.55
C GLY A 360 -31.85 -7.25 26.09
N ALA A 361 -30.89 -6.58 25.46
CA ALA A 361 -30.83 -6.47 24.02
C ALA A 361 -30.72 -7.88 23.45
N THR A 362 -31.75 -8.35 22.76
CA THR A 362 -31.70 -9.60 22.00
C THR A 362 -30.52 -9.53 21.03
N GLN A 363 -29.64 -10.53 21.04
CA GLN A 363 -28.49 -10.63 20.14
C GLN A 363 -28.77 -11.65 19.03
N ARG A 364 -28.16 -11.45 17.86
CA ARG A 364 -28.28 -12.35 16.69
C ARG A 364 -26.88 -12.77 16.26
N GLU A 365 -26.69 -14.05 15.96
CA GLU A 365 -25.44 -14.54 15.37
C GLU A 365 -25.55 -14.48 13.84
N LEU A 366 -24.62 -13.76 13.21
CA LEU A 366 -24.49 -13.66 11.76
C LEU A 366 -23.09 -14.14 11.34
N THR A 367 -22.93 -14.51 10.07
CA THR A 367 -21.62 -14.84 9.50
C THR A 367 -21.20 -13.73 8.56
N ASP A 368 -20.05 -13.11 8.81
CA ASP A 368 -19.56 -11.99 7.99
C ASP A 368 -18.91 -12.45 6.67
N GLY A 369 -18.54 -11.50 5.80
CA GLY A 369 -17.94 -11.76 4.50
C GLY A 369 -16.59 -12.48 4.55
N MET A 370 -15.91 -12.47 5.70
CA MET A 370 -14.68 -13.21 5.95
C MET A 370 -14.94 -14.62 6.51
N GLY A 371 -16.19 -14.95 6.86
CA GLY A 371 -16.60 -16.24 7.44
C GLY A 371 -16.57 -16.28 8.96
N ASN A 372 -16.41 -15.14 9.63
CA ASN A 372 -16.42 -15.06 11.09
C ASN A 372 -17.86 -15.07 11.61
N LYS A 373 -18.08 -15.76 12.73
CA LYS A 373 -19.34 -15.67 13.47
C LYS A 373 -19.34 -14.42 14.35
N VAL A 374 -20.24 -13.50 14.06
CA VAL A 374 -20.36 -12.21 14.75
C VAL A 374 -21.69 -12.15 15.50
N THR A 375 -21.64 -11.88 16.80
CA THR A 375 -22.82 -11.65 17.62
C THR A 375 -23.22 -10.18 17.56
N VAL A 376 -24.23 -9.86 16.76
CA VAL A 376 -24.68 -8.49 16.47
C VAL A 376 -25.93 -8.16 17.33
N PRO A 377 -26.04 -6.95 17.91
CA PRO A 377 -27.27 -6.51 18.57
C PRO A 377 -28.47 -6.55 17.61
N SER A 378 -29.67 -6.92 18.08
CA SER A 378 -30.87 -6.87 17.22
C SER A 378 -31.28 -5.46 16.81
N HIS A 379 -30.87 -4.45 17.58
CA HIS A 379 -31.21 -3.04 17.35
C HIS A 379 -29.99 -2.15 17.65
N PRO A 380 -28.93 -2.19 16.82
CA PRO A 380 -27.74 -1.37 17.04
C PRO A 380 -28.10 0.13 16.98
N GLN A 381 -27.58 0.90 17.93
CA GLN A 381 -27.87 2.34 18.10
C GLN A 381 -26.65 3.22 17.80
N ARG A 382 -25.44 2.68 17.96
CA ARG A 382 -24.18 3.41 17.90
C ARG A 382 -23.27 2.80 16.85
N ILE A 383 -23.56 3.14 15.59
CA ILE A 383 -22.96 2.45 14.45
C ILE A 383 -21.83 3.27 13.85
N ILE A 384 -20.69 2.63 13.65
CA ILE A 384 -19.63 3.13 12.75
C ILE A 384 -19.68 2.25 11.50
N ALA A 385 -19.80 2.86 10.33
CA ALA A 385 -19.76 2.14 9.07
C ALA A 385 -18.86 2.87 8.08
N THR A 386 -18.01 2.12 7.38
CA THR A 386 -16.96 2.69 6.52
C THR A 386 -17.50 2.78 5.09
N TYR A 387 -17.70 3.97 4.51
CA TYR A 387 -18.31 4.15 3.18
C TYR A 387 -19.76 3.64 3.00
N LEU A 388 -20.37 3.06 4.04
CA LEU A 388 -21.73 2.51 4.00
C LEU A 388 -22.78 3.51 4.50
N GLU A 389 -22.42 4.79 4.70
CA GLU A 389 -23.32 5.81 5.24
C GLU A 389 -24.56 6.05 4.35
N ASP A 390 -24.45 5.92 3.03
CA ASP A 390 -25.61 5.98 2.12
C ASP A 390 -26.65 4.91 2.49
N HIS A 391 -26.21 3.67 2.65
CA HIS A 391 -27.08 2.55 3.05
C HIS A 391 -27.68 2.76 4.44
N LEU A 392 -26.91 3.29 5.40
CA LEU A 392 -27.44 3.62 6.72
C LEU A 392 -28.57 4.65 6.61
N VAL A 393 -28.33 5.76 5.91
CA VAL A 393 -29.32 6.83 5.74
C VAL A 393 -30.54 6.32 4.98
N ALA A 394 -30.36 5.53 3.93
CA ALA A 394 -31.45 4.92 3.16
C ALA A 394 -32.35 4.02 4.02
N LEU A 395 -31.79 3.37 5.04
CA LEU A 395 -32.51 2.55 6.01
C LEU A 395 -32.99 3.35 7.24
N GLY A 396 -32.84 4.68 7.23
CA GLY A 396 -33.26 5.56 8.32
C GLY A 396 -32.41 5.41 9.58
N VAL A 397 -31.12 5.12 9.43
CA VAL A 397 -30.15 4.99 10.52
C VAL A 397 -29.05 6.05 10.37
N LYS A 398 -28.66 6.66 11.48
CA LYS A 398 -27.56 7.64 11.50
C LYS A 398 -26.34 7.03 12.19
N PRO A 399 -25.14 7.07 11.57
CA PRO A 399 -23.92 6.64 12.24
C PRO A 399 -23.52 7.61 13.35
N VAL A 400 -22.68 7.16 14.29
CA VAL A 400 -22.12 8.03 15.34
C VAL A 400 -20.94 8.88 14.85
N ALA A 401 -20.35 8.48 13.71
CA ALA A 401 -19.30 9.23 13.05
C ALA A 401 -19.36 9.04 11.53
N GLN A 402 -18.98 10.07 10.78
CA GLN A 402 -18.89 10.05 9.32
C GLN A 402 -17.46 9.74 8.90
N TRP A 403 -17.27 8.77 8.02
CA TRP A 403 -15.97 8.49 7.45
C TRP A 403 -15.44 9.71 6.70
N SER A 404 -14.17 10.05 6.94
CA SER A 404 -13.55 11.22 6.32
C SER A 404 -12.20 10.94 5.70
N VAL A 405 -12.02 11.45 4.48
CA VAL A 405 -10.81 11.30 3.68
C VAL A 405 -10.07 12.64 3.62
N GLY A 406 -8.74 12.61 3.58
CA GLY A 406 -7.94 13.84 3.50
C GLY A 406 -8.09 14.75 4.72
N LYS A 407 -8.48 16.02 4.50
CA LYS A 407 -8.56 17.07 5.55
C LYS A 407 -9.91 17.05 6.31
N GLY A 408 -10.50 15.87 6.51
CA GLY A 408 -11.81 15.74 7.15
C GLY A 408 -12.99 15.89 6.17
N ASP A 409 -12.76 15.69 4.87
CA ASP A 409 -13.79 15.76 3.84
C ASP A 409 -14.73 14.55 4.02
N VAL A 410 -16.04 14.81 4.20
CA VAL A 410 -17.11 13.80 4.36
C VAL A 410 -17.95 13.72 3.09
N GLN A 411 -18.90 12.79 3.04
CA GLN A 411 -19.82 12.64 1.90
C GLN A 411 -20.81 13.82 1.82
N GLY A 412 -20.49 14.83 1.01
CA GLY A 412 -21.24 16.09 0.88
C GLY A 412 -22.74 15.89 0.57
N TYR A 413 -23.06 14.97 -0.32
CA TYR A 413 -24.43 14.70 -0.76
C TYR A 413 -25.35 14.11 0.34
N LEU A 414 -24.77 13.62 1.44
CA LEU A 414 -25.50 13.09 2.60
C LEU A 414 -25.70 14.14 3.72
N GLN A 415 -25.17 15.35 3.57
CA GLN A 415 -25.21 16.34 4.67
C GLN A 415 -26.62 16.84 5.01
N LYS A 416 -27.62 16.65 4.12
CA LYS A 416 -29.02 16.88 4.48
C LYS A 416 -29.45 16.05 5.70
N ASP A 417 -28.96 14.83 5.81
CA ASP A 417 -29.34 13.88 6.85
C ASP A 417 -28.27 13.73 7.94
N LEU A 418 -27.00 13.92 7.60
CA LEU A 418 -25.84 13.68 8.46
C LEU A 418 -25.20 14.96 9.04
N ALA A 419 -25.72 16.15 8.73
CA ALA A 419 -25.21 17.40 9.29
C ALA A 419 -25.11 17.34 10.83
N GLY A 420 -23.96 17.74 11.36
CA GLY A 420 -23.67 17.75 12.79
C GLY A 420 -23.11 16.45 13.37
N ILE A 421 -23.07 15.36 12.60
CA ILE A 421 -22.38 14.13 13.01
C ILE A 421 -20.87 14.34 12.81
N PRO A 422 -20.03 14.05 13.82
CA PRO A 422 -18.59 14.28 13.75
C PRO A 422 -17.92 13.35 12.73
N ALA A 423 -16.78 13.80 12.19
CA ALA A 423 -15.97 13.01 11.29
C ALA A 423 -15.04 12.03 12.05
N ILE A 424 -14.80 10.86 11.47
CA ILE A 424 -13.77 9.89 11.88
C ILE A 424 -12.75 9.73 10.74
N PRO A 425 -11.44 9.70 11.01
CA PRO A 425 -10.45 9.66 9.95
C PRO A 425 -10.41 8.28 9.27
N HIS A 426 -10.12 8.29 7.96
CA HIS A 426 -10.09 7.10 7.10
C HIS A 426 -9.13 5.98 7.54
N ASP A 427 -8.12 6.28 8.36
CA ASP A 427 -7.18 5.28 8.87
C ASP A 427 -7.74 4.49 10.06
N LEU A 428 -8.90 4.90 10.59
CA LEU A 428 -9.61 4.32 11.74
C LEU A 428 -8.71 3.87 12.90
N PRO A 429 -8.03 4.79 13.61
CA PRO A 429 -7.26 4.40 14.77
C PRO A 429 -8.17 3.76 15.83
N PRO A 430 -7.88 2.55 16.35
CA PRO A 430 -8.75 1.86 17.30
C PRO A 430 -9.13 2.70 18.53
N GLU A 431 -8.20 3.52 19.03
CA GLU A 431 -8.48 4.43 20.16
C GLU A 431 -9.54 5.50 19.80
N VAL A 432 -9.53 6.00 18.56
CA VAL A 432 -10.53 6.97 18.09
C VAL A 432 -11.86 6.26 17.90
N VAL A 433 -11.89 5.08 17.29
CA VAL A 433 -13.10 4.25 17.15
C VAL A 433 -13.73 3.98 18.52
N MET A 434 -12.92 3.60 19.52
CA MET A 434 -13.37 3.35 20.89
C MET A 434 -13.97 4.60 21.54
N SER A 435 -13.44 5.80 21.27
CA SER A 435 -13.95 7.05 21.86
C SER A 435 -15.40 7.38 21.46
N TYR A 436 -15.87 6.82 20.34
CA TYR A 436 -17.25 6.94 19.89
C TYR A 436 -18.20 5.91 20.54
N ASN A 437 -17.69 5.01 21.40
CA ASN A 437 -18.45 3.96 22.07
C ASN A 437 -19.43 3.23 21.13
N PRO A 438 -18.98 2.66 20.00
CA PRO A 438 -19.87 1.96 19.07
C PRO A 438 -20.44 0.68 19.71
N ASP A 439 -21.66 0.32 19.33
CA ASP A 439 -22.27 -0.99 19.64
C ASP A 439 -22.32 -1.93 18.42
N LEU A 440 -21.95 -1.40 17.25
CA LEU A 440 -21.70 -2.15 16.02
C LEU A 440 -20.70 -1.38 15.14
N ILE A 441 -19.74 -2.11 14.58
CA ILE A 441 -18.81 -1.62 13.57
C ILE A 441 -19.07 -2.42 12.28
N ILE A 442 -19.31 -1.74 11.16
CA ILE A 442 -19.52 -2.37 9.85
C ILE A 442 -18.40 -1.91 8.90
N MET A 443 -17.64 -2.86 8.40
CA MET A 443 -16.51 -2.65 7.50
C MET A 443 -16.91 -3.06 6.10
N ASP A 444 -16.70 -2.17 5.14
CA ASP A 444 -17.08 -2.35 3.74
C ASP A 444 -16.39 -3.57 3.10
N ASN A 445 -15.08 -3.73 3.35
CA ASN A 445 -14.30 -4.81 2.76
C ASN A 445 -13.20 -5.31 3.71
N GLU A 446 -12.63 -6.47 3.39
CA GLU A 446 -11.60 -7.11 4.21
C GLU A 446 -10.27 -6.34 4.28
N ASP A 447 -9.93 -5.52 3.27
CA ASP A 447 -8.68 -4.74 3.27
C ASP A 447 -8.63 -3.74 4.43
N LEU A 448 -9.79 -3.19 4.83
CA LEU A 448 -9.90 -2.23 5.94
C LEU A 448 -9.55 -2.86 7.31
N VAL A 449 -9.64 -4.18 7.40
CA VAL A 449 -9.37 -4.95 8.62
C VAL A 449 -8.16 -5.89 8.48
N ALA A 450 -7.36 -5.73 7.43
CA ALA A 450 -6.17 -6.54 7.19
C ALA A 450 -5.15 -6.53 8.35
N GLY A 451 -4.40 -7.61 8.47
CA GLY A 451 -3.44 -7.81 9.57
C GLY A 451 -4.15 -8.07 10.91
N ASP A 452 -3.76 -7.36 11.97
CA ASP A 452 -4.35 -7.49 13.31
C ASP A 452 -5.54 -6.54 13.55
N LYS A 453 -5.96 -5.76 12.55
CA LYS A 453 -7.00 -4.74 12.71
C LYS A 453 -8.36 -5.32 13.06
N TYR A 454 -8.78 -6.43 12.43
CA TYR A 454 -10.04 -7.10 12.78
C TYR A 454 -10.13 -7.41 14.28
N SER A 455 -9.09 -8.05 14.81
CA SER A 455 -8.99 -8.41 16.24
C SER A 455 -9.01 -7.18 17.15
N GLN A 456 -8.47 -6.05 16.71
CA GLN A 456 -8.48 -4.80 17.47
C GLN A 456 -9.88 -4.19 17.52
N TYR A 457 -10.61 -4.15 16.40
CA TYR A 457 -11.99 -3.63 16.38
C TYR A 457 -12.97 -4.55 17.09
N ALA A 458 -12.81 -5.88 16.96
CA ALA A 458 -13.63 -6.87 17.67
C ALA A 458 -13.51 -6.78 19.21
N LYS A 459 -12.40 -6.23 19.73
CA LYS A 459 -12.23 -5.93 21.18
C LYS A 459 -13.01 -4.69 21.63
N ILE A 460 -13.37 -3.80 20.70
CA ILE A 460 -14.13 -2.58 20.97
C ILE A 460 -15.62 -2.87 20.92
N SER A 461 -16.08 -3.50 19.84
CA SER A 461 -17.50 -3.76 19.55
C SER A 461 -17.62 -4.88 18.52
N PRO A 462 -18.77 -5.58 18.43
CA PRO A 462 -19.06 -6.48 17.30
C PRO A 462 -18.69 -5.81 15.98
N THR A 463 -17.83 -6.46 15.21
CA THR A 463 -17.28 -5.95 13.94
C THR A 463 -17.68 -6.90 12.82
N TYR A 464 -18.46 -6.39 11.87
CA TYR A 464 -18.98 -7.15 10.74
C TYR A 464 -18.34 -6.65 9.44
N THR A 465 -17.81 -7.55 8.63
CA THR A 465 -17.30 -7.24 7.28
C THR A 465 -18.31 -7.61 6.21
N ILE A 466 -18.62 -6.73 5.26
CA ILE A 466 -19.61 -7.00 4.22
C ILE A 466 -19.11 -8.08 3.23
N GLY A 467 -17.86 -7.99 2.76
CA GLY A 467 -17.37 -8.93 1.74
C GLY A 467 -15.86 -8.90 1.50
N LYS A 468 -15.42 -9.88 0.69
CA LYS A 468 -14.04 -9.98 0.16
C LYS A 468 -13.83 -9.20 -1.13
N GLU A 469 -14.91 -8.97 -1.87
CA GLU A 469 -14.85 -8.27 -3.15
C GLU A 469 -14.80 -6.76 -2.89
N LYS A 470 -13.77 -6.11 -3.40
CA LYS A 470 -13.70 -4.65 -3.46
C LYS A 470 -14.61 -4.15 -4.57
N ASN A 471 -15.44 -3.15 -4.29
CA ASN A 471 -16.43 -2.61 -5.23
C ASN A 471 -17.56 -3.61 -5.54
N SER A 472 -18.24 -4.11 -4.50
CA SER A 472 -19.40 -4.97 -4.68
C SER A 472 -20.58 -4.25 -5.34
N ASP A 473 -21.53 -5.06 -5.80
CA ASP A 473 -22.86 -4.62 -6.21
C ASP A 473 -23.56 -3.93 -5.03
N TRP A 474 -23.70 -2.60 -5.10
CA TRP A 474 -24.30 -1.77 -4.05
C TRP A 474 -25.71 -2.22 -3.66
N ARG A 475 -26.45 -2.90 -4.57
CA ARG A 475 -27.77 -3.45 -4.27
C ARG A 475 -27.64 -4.63 -3.30
N LYS A 476 -26.62 -5.48 -3.47
CA LYS A 476 -26.32 -6.57 -2.52
C LYS A 476 -25.82 -6.02 -1.20
N GLU A 477 -24.95 -5.00 -1.23
CA GLU A 477 -24.46 -4.33 -0.02
C GLU A 477 -25.62 -3.77 0.81
N LEU A 478 -26.59 -3.09 0.18
CA LEU A 478 -27.80 -2.60 0.87
C LEU A 478 -28.57 -3.73 1.56
N LEU A 479 -28.72 -4.88 0.92
CA LEU A 479 -29.43 -6.03 1.48
C LEU A 479 -28.68 -6.64 2.67
N VAL A 480 -27.34 -6.75 2.58
CA VAL A 480 -26.49 -7.22 3.68
C VAL A 480 -26.53 -6.24 4.85
N VAL A 481 -26.39 -4.94 4.59
CA VAL A 481 -26.53 -3.90 5.63
C VAL A 481 -27.93 -3.97 6.26
N GLY A 482 -28.97 -4.18 5.46
CA GLY A 482 -30.33 -4.44 5.94
C GLY A 482 -30.40 -5.62 6.91
N GLU A 483 -29.82 -6.77 6.56
CA GLU A 483 -29.77 -7.95 7.43
C GLU A 483 -29.02 -7.69 8.75
N VAL A 484 -27.84 -7.07 8.66
CA VAL A 484 -26.99 -6.72 9.81
C VAL A 484 -27.73 -5.79 10.77
N LEU A 485 -28.53 -4.85 10.25
CA LEU A 485 -29.31 -3.90 11.04
C LEU A 485 -30.70 -4.41 11.46
N ASN A 486 -31.06 -5.65 11.09
CA ASN A 486 -32.39 -6.22 11.30
C ASN A 486 -33.51 -5.44 10.58
N LYS A 487 -33.19 -4.89 9.40
CA LYS A 487 -34.03 -4.06 8.53
C LYS A 487 -34.13 -4.62 7.11
N SER A 488 -34.17 -5.96 6.97
CA SER A 488 -34.16 -6.62 5.66
C SER A 488 -35.38 -6.29 4.80
N GLU A 489 -36.55 -6.10 5.40
CA GLU A 489 -37.77 -5.76 4.66
C GLU A 489 -37.76 -4.31 4.19
N GLU A 490 -37.24 -3.39 5.02
CA GLU A 490 -37.00 -2.00 4.63
C GLU A 490 -35.97 -1.91 3.51
N ALA A 491 -34.87 -2.67 3.57
CA ALA A 491 -33.87 -2.72 2.51
C ALA A 491 -34.46 -3.19 1.16
N LYS A 492 -35.26 -4.26 1.18
CA LYS A 492 -35.97 -4.74 -0.01
C LYS A 492 -36.94 -3.70 -0.56
N LYS A 493 -37.67 -3.01 0.32
CA LYS A 493 -38.60 -1.95 -0.08
C LYS A 493 -37.87 -0.77 -0.72
N VAL A 494 -36.80 -0.28 -0.09
CA VAL A 494 -35.97 0.82 -0.62
C VAL A 494 -35.43 0.47 -2.01
N LEU A 495 -34.98 -0.78 -2.19
CA LEU A 495 -34.51 -1.25 -3.50
C LEU A 495 -35.63 -1.31 -4.54
N ALA A 496 -36.81 -1.81 -4.17
CA ALA A 496 -37.96 -1.86 -5.07
C ALA A 496 -38.45 -0.46 -5.49
N ASP A 497 -38.49 0.48 -4.54
CA ASP A 497 -38.84 1.88 -4.81
C ASP A 497 -37.81 2.54 -5.76
N TYR A 498 -36.53 2.23 -5.57
CA TYR A 498 -35.46 2.69 -6.47
C TYR A 498 -35.62 2.11 -7.88
N ASP A 499 -35.81 0.79 -8.02
CA ASP A 499 -35.94 0.14 -9.33
C ASP A 499 -37.19 0.63 -10.09
N ALA A 500 -38.30 0.90 -9.39
CA ALA A 500 -39.48 1.53 -9.98
C ALA A 500 -39.18 2.94 -10.52
N TYR A 501 -38.44 3.74 -9.76
CA TYR A 501 -38.01 5.07 -10.18
C TYR A 501 -37.04 5.02 -11.39
N VAL A 502 -36.12 4.06 -11.41
CA VAL A 502 -35.22 3.80 -12.55
C VAL A 502 -36.03 3.47 -13.81
N ALA A 503 -37.01 2.59 -13.71
CA ALA A 503 -37.83 2.20 -14.86
C ALA A 503 -38.56 3.40 -15.49
N GLU A 504 -39.15 4.27 -14.67
CA GLU A 504 -39.80 5.50 -15.13
C GLU A 504 -38.77 6.48 -15.75
N SER A 505 -37.65 6.68 -15.08
CA SER A 505 -36.59 7.60 -15.49
C SER A 505 -35.95 7.18 -16.82
N LYS A 506 -35.69 5.88 -16.99
CA LYS A 506 -35.17 5.28 -18.23
C LYS A 506 -36.12 5.51 -19.39
N GLN A 507 -37.42 5.35 -19.18
CA GLN A 507 -38.42 5.61 -20.22
C GLN A 507 -38.43 7.08 -20.65
N LYS A 508 -38.44 8.02 -19.69
CA LYS A 508 -38.39 9.46 -19.97
C LYS A 508 -37.14 9.85 -20.74
N LEU A 509 -35.99 9.35 -20.29
CA LEU A 509 -34.71 9.62 -20.93
C LEU A 509 -34.69 9.07 -22.36
N LYS A 510 -35.08 7.81 -22.56
CA LYS A 510 -35.12 7.18 -23.89
C LYS A 510 -36.01 7.94 -24.88
N GLN A 511 -37.12 8.51 -24.42
CA GLN A 511 -37.98 9.36 -25.25
C GLN A 511 -37.30 10.69 -25.65
N ALA A 512 -36.49 11.26 -24.76
CA ALA A 512 -35.81 12.54 -25.01
C ALA A 512 -34.57 12.41 -25.89
N ILE A 513 -33.78 11.34 -25.72
CA ILE A 513 -32.45 11.24 -26.34
C ILE A 513 -32.25 10.05 -27.27
N GLY A 514 -33.16 9.07 -27.30
CA GLY A 514 -32.96 7.83 -28.04
C GLY A 514 -31.75 7.05 -27.52
N ASP A 515 -30.85 6.64 -28.42
CA ASP A 515 -29.70 5.78 -28.11
C ASP A 515 -28.36 6.56 -28.07
N LYS A 516 -28.40 7.84 -27.68
CA LYS A 516 -27.20 8.68 -27.56
C LYS A 516 -26.21 8.15 -26.52
N THR A 517 -24.94 8.53 -26.67
CA THR A 517 -23.85 8.10 -25.80
C THR A 517 -23.60 9.08 -24.65
N ALA A 518 -23.13 8.59 -23.50
CA ALA A 518 -22.72 9.44 -22.38
C ALA A 518 -21.43 8.93 -21.73
N ALA A 519 -20.65 9.83 -21.14
CA ALA A 519 -19.54 9.45 -20.26
C ALA A 519 -19.50 10.31 -19.00
N ALA A 520 -19.16 9.68 -17.87
CA ALA A 520 -18.81 10.36 -16.63
C ALA A 520 -17.29 10.48 -16.51
N LEU A 521 -16.79 11.71 -16.30
CA LEU A 521 -15.38 12.02 -16.19
C LEU A 521 -15.08 12.66 -14.83
N TRP A 522 -14.05 12.16 -14.15
CA TRP A 522 -13.50 12.80 -12.96
C TRP A 522 -12.23 13.56 -13.36
N VAL A 523 -12.27 14.89 -13.25
CA VAL A 523 -11.21 15.78 -13.70
C VAL A 523 -10.52 16.42 -12.49
N THR A 524 -9.19 16.38 -12.53
CA THR A 524 -8.30 17.03 -11.55
C THR A 524 -7.35 17.99 -12.30
N ALA A 525 -6.58 18.82 -11.57
CA ALA A 525 -5.63 19.75 -12.20
C ALA A 525 -4.52 19.08 -13.06
N LYS A 526 -4.31 17.76 -12.95
CA LYS A 526 -3.24 17.05 -13.68
C LYS A 526 -3.70 15.81 -14.45
N ASN A 527 -4.80 15.18 -14.05
CA ASN A 527 -5.26 13.90 -14.57
C ASN A 527 -6.77 13.90 -14.81
N ILE A 528 -7.20 13.10 -15.79
CA ILE A 528 -8.60 12.84 -16.12
C ILE A 528 -8.83 11.34 -15.94
N TYR A 529 -9.94 10.99 -15.32
CA TYR A 529 -10.38 9.62 -15.15
C TYR A 529 -11.77 9.45 -15.75
N VAL A 530 -12.09 8.24 -16.22
CA VAL A 530 -13.39 7.88 -16.76
C VAL A 530 -14.01 6.77 -15.93
N ALA A 531 -15.31 6.87 -15.67
CA ALA A 531 -16.05 5.84 -14.97
C ALA A 531 -16.09 4.55 -15.80
N ARG A 532 -15.87 3.41 -15.13
CA ARG A 532 -15.99 2.09 -15.75
C ARG A 532 -17.44 1.76 -16.10
N GLN A 533 -17.68 0.99 -17.15
CA GLN A 533 -19.03 0.77 -17.70
C GLN A 533 -20.02 0.01 -16.78
N ASP A 534 -19.53 -0.72 -15.79
CA ASP A 534 -20.30 -1.66 -14.97
C ASP A 534 -20.16 -1.38 -13.46
N LEU A 535 -19.55 -0.25 -13.09
CA LEU A 535 -19.33 0.16 -11.70
C LEU A 535 -19.65 1.64 -11.48
N SER A 536 -20.06 1.99 -10.26
CA SER A 536 -20.32 3.37 -9.81
C SER A 536 -21.19 4.13 -10.83
N SER A 537 -20.76 5.33 -11.23
CA SER A 537 -21.48 6.20 -12.14
C SER A 537 -21.75 5.58 -13.52
N GLY A 538 -20.90 4.66 -13.97
CA GLY A 538 -21.16 3.96 -15.23
C GLY A 538 -22.30 2.96 -15.13
N ASP A 539 -22.41 2.19 -14.04
CA ASP A 539 -23.55 1.27 -13.85
C ASP A 539 -24.88 2.03 -13.94
N VAL A 540 -24.96 3.21 -13.29
CA VAL A 540 -26.15 4.07 -13.35
C VAL A 540 -26.42 4.57 -14.77
N LEU A 541 -25.41 5.09 -15.47
CA LEU A 541 -25.58 5.63 -16.83
C LEU A 541 -26.00 4.55 -17.83
N TYR A 542 -25.37 3.38 -17.79
CA TYR A 542 -25.50 2.39 -18.86
C TYR A 542 -26.54 1.30 -18.54
N LYS A 543 -26.56 0.78 -17.31
CA LYS A 543 -27.51 -0.27 -16.92
C LYS A 543 -28.86 0.33 -16.52
N ASP A 544 -28.87 1.30 -15.61
CA ASP A 544 -30.10 1.87 -15.08
C ASP A 544 -30.75 2.82 -16.10
N LEU A 545 -30.02 3.84 -16.56
CA LEU A 545 -30.54 4.85 -17.50
C LEU A 545 -30.52 4.44 -18.97
N GLY A 546 -29.67 3.48 -19.35
CA GLY A 546 -29.66 2.92 -20.71
C GLY A 546 -28.97 3.77 -21.77
N PHE A 547 -28.03 4.65 -21.40
CA PHE A 547 -27.17 5.30 -22.39
C PHE A 547 -26.34 4.27 -23.16
N THR A 548 -26.03 4.56 -24.41
CA THR A 548 -25.07 3.76 -25.17
C THR A 548 -23.66 4.02 -24.63
N VAL A 549 -22.89 2.95 -24.37
CA VAL A 549 -21.52 3.06 -23.86
C VAL A 549 -20.59 3.54 -24.99
N PRO A 550 -19.87 4.68 -24.85
CA PRO A 550 -18.90 5.15 -25.84
C PRO A 550 -17.78 4.12 -26.08
N ALA A 551 -17.23 4.06 -27.29
CA ALA A 551 -16.22 3.06 -27.64
C ALA A 551 -14.97 3.16 -26.75
N VAL A 552 -14.56 4.38 -26.43
CA VAL A 552 -13.42 4.66 -25.53
C VAL A 552 -13.67 4.11 -24.12
N VAL A 553 -14.89 4.24 -23.60
CA VAL A 553 -15.25 3.71 -22.28
C VAL A 553 -15.24 2.19 -22.28
N GLN A 554 -15.75 1.55 -23.33
CA GLN A 554 -15.73 0.09 -23.48
C GLN A 554 -14.30 -0.46 -23.53
N GLU A 555 -13.41 0.22 -24.26
CA GLU A 555 -12.01 -0.19 -24.36
C GLU A 555 -11.29 -0.10 -23.01
N ILE A 556 -11.42 1.04 -22.32
CA ILE A 556 -10.77 1.26 -21.02
C ILE A 556 -11.34 0.30 -19.97
N SER A 557 -12.65 0.05 -19.98
CA SER A 557 -13.31 -0.88 -19.05
C SER A 557 -12.89 -2.34 -19.24
N LYS A 558 -12.38 -2.72 -20.44
CA LYS A 558 -11.83 -4.07 -20.66
C LYS A 558 -10.43 -4.25 -20.08
N SER A 559 -9.67 -3.16 -19.95
CA SER A 559 -8.28 -3.18 -19.50
C SER A 559 -8.09 -2.79 -18.03
N GLY A 560 -9.10 -2.19 -17.39
CA GLY A 560 -8.98 -1.61 -16.05
C GLY A 560 -9.95 -2.20 -15.03
N ASP A 561 -9.45 -2.44 -13.82
CA ASP A 561 -10.22 -3.06 -12.72
C ASP A 561 -10.82 -2.06 -11.73
N ALA A 562 -10.52 -0.75 -11.85
CA ALA A 562 -10.99 0.28 -10.92
C ALA A 562 -12.34 0.89 -11.32
N ASN A 563 -13.07 1.48 -10.37
CA ASN A 563 -14.29 2.27 -10.62
C ASN A 563 -14.04 3.44 -11.57
N TRP A 564 -12.88 4.09 -11.40
CA TRP A 564 -12.40 5.22 -12.19
C TRP A 564 -11.03 4.89 -12.77
N ASN A 565 -10.93 4.89 -14.10
CA ASN A 565 -9.72 4.49 -14.80
C ASN A 565 -9.08 5.71 -15.45
N ALA A 566 -7.74 5.78 -15.45
CA ALA A 566 -7.01 6.90 -16.03
C ALA A 566 -7.32 7.02 -17.54
N LEU A 567 -7.70 8.22 -17.97
CA LEU A 567 -7.98 8.54 -19.36
C LEU A 567 -6.81 9.36 -19.92
N SER A 568 -6.08 8.79 -20.87
CA SER A 568 -5.00 9.51 -21.55
C SER A 568 -5.54 10.61 -22.47
N GLN A 569 -4.72 11.63 -22.75
CA GLN A 569 -5.09 12.70 -23.69
C GLN A 569 -5.40 12.18 -25.11
N GLU A 570 -4.70 11.14 -25.55
CA GLU A 570 -4.95 10.51 -26.85
C GLU A 570 -6.31 9.82 -26.91
N LYS A 571 -6.73 9.16 -25.81
CA LYS A 571 -8.04 8.51 -25.71
C LYS A 571 -9.16 9.51 -25.50
N LEU A 572 -8.90 10.59 -24.76
CA LEU A 572 -9.84 11.70 -24.62
C LEU A 572 -10.14 12.35 -25.98
N ALA A 573 -9.13 12.53 -26.84
CA ALA A 573 -9.32 13.06 -28.20
C ALA A 573 -10.19 12.15 -29.08
N GLN A 574 -10.31 10.87 -28.75
CA GLN A 574 -11.14 9.88 -29.44
C GLN A 574 -12.53 9.73 -28.80
N MET A 575 -12.84 10.48 -27.73
CA MET A 575 -14.09 10.36 -26.99
C MET A 575 -15.29 10.70 -27.88
N ASP A 576 -16.21 9.75 -28.01
CA ASP A 576 -17.39 9.77 -28.87
C ASP A 576 -18.70 9.91 -28.08
N ALA A 577 -18.66 10.63 -26.96
CA ALA A 577 -19.82 10.87 -26.10
C ALA A 577 -20.68 12.05 -26.59
N ASP A 578 -22.00 11.86 -26.72
CA ASP A 578 -22.98 12.94 -26.95
C ASP A 578 -23.24 13.79 -25.70
N TYR A 579 -23.06 13.20 -24.50
CA TYR A 579 -23.20 13.85 -23.21
C TYR A 579 -21.97 13.61 -22.34
N LEU A 580 -21.47 14.66 -21.69
CA LEU A 580 -20.41 14.56 -20.68
C LEU A 580 -20.90 15.04 -19.34
N PHE A 581 -20.70 14.20 -18.31
CA PHE A 581 -20.93 14.54 -16.92
C PHE A 581 -19.57 14.61 -16.21
N ILE A 582 -19.17 15.80 -15.79
CA ILE A 582 -17.84 16.06 -15.25
C ILE A 582 -17.92 16.30 -13.76
N VAL A 583 -17.13 15.55 -12.99
CA VAL A 583 -16.94 15.77 -11.55
C VAL A 583 -15.58 16.41 -11.33
N ASN A 584 -15.51 17.53 -10.63
CA ASN A 584 -14.30 18.35 -10.63
C ASN A 584 -13.67 18.48 -9.24
N SER A 585 -12.57 17.75 -8.99
CA SER A 585 -11.85 17.84 -7.72
C SER A 585 -10.61 18.72 -7.81
N LYS A 586 -10.77 19.90 -7.21
CA LYS A 586 -9.74 20.86 -6.78
C LYS A 586 -8.91 21.48 -7.92
N GLY A 587 -9.28 22.71 -8.29
CA GLY A 587 -8.38 23.69 -8.90
C GLY A 587 -8.46 23.87 -10.43
N ALA A 588 -9.32 23.15 -11.14
CA ALA A 588 -9.58 23.38 -12.57
C ALA A 588 -10.99 23.96 -12.73
N SER A 589 -11.21 24.99 -13.54
CA SER A 589 -12.59 25.39 -13.95
C SER A 589 -13.03 24.58 -15.18
N LYS A 590 -14.33 24.24 -15.28
CA LYS A 590 -14.91 23.65 -16.51
C LYS A 590 -14.50 24.45 -17.75
N ASP A 591 -14.64 25.76 -17.66
CA ASP A 591 -14.37 26.67 -18.77
C ASP A 591 -12.87 26.81 -19.07
N GLU A 592 -11.98 26.41 -18.15
CA GLU A 592 -10.53 26.45 -18.38
C GLU A 592 -10.07 25.23 -19.16
N PHE A 593 -10.40 24.02 -18.71
CA PHE A 593 -9.93 22.82 -19.40
C PHE A 593 -10.65 22.57 -20.73
N LEU A 594 -11.93 22.98 -20.87
CA LEU A 594 -12.64 22.89 -22.15
C LEU A 594 -12.05 23.79 -23.25
N LYS A 595 -11.17 24.75 -22.91
CA LYS A 595 -10.42 25.54 -23.91
C LYS A 595 -9.26 24.79 -24.52
N GLU A 596 -8.81 23.69 -23.89
CA GLU A 596 -7.70 22.92 -24.43
C GLU A 596 -8.11 22.22 -25.74
N PRO A 597 -7.26 22.23 -26.79
CA PRO A 597 -7.63 21.72 -28.12
C PRO A 597 -8.09 20.25 -28.14
N VAL A 598 -7.66 19.45 -27.16
CA VAL A 598 -8.01 18.04 -27.04
C VAL A 598 -9.51 17.79 -26.85
N TRP A 599 -10.24 18.73 -26.25
CA TRP A 599 -11.68 18.62 -26.00
C TRP A 599 -12.55 19.07 -27.17
N ALA A 600 -11.99 19.86 -28.10
CA ALA A 600 -12.76 20.57 -29.13
C ALA A 600 -13.49 19.65 -30.12
N ASN A 601 -13.00 18.42 -30.29
CA ASN A 601 -13.58 17.45 -31.23
C ASN A 601 -14.61 16.52 -30.58
N ILE A 602 -14.83 16.60 -29.27
CA ILE A 602 -15.78 15.73 -28.58
C ILE A 602 -17.22 16.20 -28.89
N PRO A 603 -18.13 15.32 -29.35
CA PRO A 603 -19.49 15.72 -29.75
C PRO A 603 -20.27 16.47 -28.66
N ALA A 604 -20.15 16.03 -27.40
CA ALA A 604 -20.75 16.72 -26.26
C ALA A 604 -20.28 18.17 -26.11
N VAL A 605 -18.98 18.43 -26.31
CA VAL A 605 -18.39 19.78 -26.20
C VAL A 605 -18.90 20.66 -27.34
N GLN A 606 -18.93 20.14 -28.57
CA GLN A 606 -19.44 20.87 -29.74
C GLN A 606 -20.92 21.25 -29.62
N LYS A 607 -21.73 20.40 -28.99
CA LYS A 607 -23.18 20.60 -28.80
C LYS A 607 -23.53 21.27 -27.46
N GLY A 608 -22.53 21.65 -26.65
CA GLY A 608 -22.75 22.24 -25.33
C GLY A 608 -23.45 21.33 -24.32
N GLN A 609 -23.32 20.01 -24.49
CA GLN A 609 -23.92 18.97 -23.64
C GLN A 609 -22.92 18.50 -22.57
N VAL A 610 -22.33 19.46 -21.86
CA VAL A 610 -21.32 19.22 -20.81
C VAL A 610 -21.84 19.78 -19.50
N TYR A 611 -22.07 18.89 -18.53
CA TYR A 611 -22.64 19.22 -17.22
C TYR A 611 -21.60 18.96 -16.14
N ASP A 612 -21.38 19.93 -15.28
CA ASP A 612 -20.40 19.88 -14.20
C ASP A 612 -21.04 19.75 -12.82
N PHE A 613 -20.42 18.91 -12.00
CA PHE A 613 -20.79 18.69 -10.61
C PHE A 613 -19.58 18.87 -9.70
N SER A 614 -19.82 19.39 -8.50
CA SER A 614 -18.78 19.59 -7.49
C SER A 614 -18.35 18.26 -6.86
N THR A 615 -17.24 18.27 -6.12
CA THR A 615 -16.79 17.12 -5.30
C THR A 615 -17.77 16.72 -4.21
N GLU A 616 -18.66 17.63 -3.82
CA GLU A 616 -19.69 17.39 -2.82
C GLU A 616 -20.90 16.64 -3.39
N SER A 617 -20.96 16.47 -4.71
CA SER A 617 -22.03 15.71 -5.37
C SER A 617 -21.89 14.20 -5.17
N SER A 618 -22.94 13.47 -5.50
CA SER A 618 -22.98 12.00 -5.36
C SER A 618 -22.17 11.24 -6.42
N TRP A 619 -21.70 11.91 -7.48
CA TRP A 619 -21.16 11.26 -8.68
C TRP A 619 -19.85 10.48 -8.49
N LEU A 620 -19.18 10.58 -7.34
CA LEU A 620 -18.00 9.75 -7.00
C LEU A 620 -18.34 8.57 -6.09
N TYR A 621 -19.60 8.46 -5.66
CA TYR A 621 -20.08 7.49 -4.69
C TYR A 621 -21.07 6.53 -5.35
N THR A 622 -21.46 5.50 -4.62
CA THR A 622 -22.50 4.55 -5.04
C THR A 622 -23.39 4.23 -3.85
N GLY A 623 -24.67 4.02 -4.11
CA GLY A 623 -25.68 3.83 -3.08
C GLY A 623 -27.05 4.27 -3.58
N VAL A 624 -28.10 4.01 -2.81
CA VAL A 624 -29.48 4.34 -3.22
C VAL A 624 -29.61 5.85 -3.41
N ILE A 625 -29.12 6.62 -2.44
CA ILE A 625 -29.28 8.08 -2.43
C ILE A 625 -28.37 8.69 -3.49
N ALA A 626 -27.11 8.26 -3.52
CA ALA A 626 -26.13 8.72 -4.49
C ALA A 626 -26.61 8.53 -5.93
N ASN A 627 -27.01 7.29 -6.27
CA ASN A 627 -27.42 6.92 -7.61
C ASN A 627 -28.76 7.57 -7.99
N ARG A 628 -29.66 7.79 -7.03
CA ARG A 628 -30.90 8.52 -7.28
C ARG A 628 -30.63 9.99 -7.61
N GLN A 629 -29.78 10.67 -6.84
CA GLN A 629 -29.40 12.06 -7.13
C GLN A 629 -28.73 12.19 -8.49
N MET A 630 -27.91 11.19 -8.88
CA MET A 630 -27.34 11.13 -10.22
C MET A 630 -28.42 11.06 -11.32
N ILE A 631 -29.41 10.18 -11.16
CA ILE A 631 -30.54 10.07 -12.10
C ILE A 631 -31.30 11.40 -12.19
N GLU A 632 -31.58 12.02 -11.05
CA GLU A 632 -32.24 13.34 -10.98
C GLU A 632 -31.42 14.39 -11.73
N ASN A 633 -30.11 14.45 -11.48
CA ASN A 633 -29.20 15.36 -12.19
C ASN A 633 -29.20 15.10 -13.70
N VAL A 634 -29.19 13.84 -14.16
CA VAL A 634 -29.26 13.53 -15.58
C VAL A 634 -30.58 14.03 -16.17
N LEU A 635 -31.72 13.69 -15.54
CA LEU A 635 -33.03 14.06 -16.05
C LEU A 635 -33.20 15.59 -16.13
N GLU A 636 -32.83 16.31 -15.07
CA GLU A 636 -32.93 17.78 -15.02
C GLU A 636 -32.11 18.48 -16.12
N ASN A 637 -30.97 17.91 -16.48
CA ASN A 637 -30.04 18.52 -17.43
C ASN A 637 -30.32 18.10 -18.88
N VAL A 638 -30.78 16.86 -19.09
CA VAL A 638 -30.87 16.22 -20.41
C VAL A 638 -32.31 16.20 -20.95
N VAL A 639 -33.32 16.00 -20.09
CA VAL A 639 -34.73 15.95 -20.48
C VAL A 639 -35.30 17.37 -20.34
N LYS A 640 -35.44 18.07 -21.47
CA LYS A 640 -36.01 19.42 -21.54
C LYS A 640 -37.46 19.42 -22.01
#